data_AF-A0AAV9WY33-F1
#
_entry.id   AF-A0AAV9WY33-F1
#
_cell.length_a   1.000
_cell.length_b   1.000
_cell.length_c   1.000
_cell.angle_alpha   90.00
_cell.angle_beta   90.00
_cell.angle_gamma   90.00
#
_symmetry.space_group_name_H-M   'P 1'
#
loop_
_entity.id
_entity.type
_entity.pdbx_description
1 polymer ?
#
loop_
_entity_poly.entity_id
_entity_poly.type
_entity_poly.pdbx_seq_one_letter_code
_entity_poly.pdbx_strand_id
1 'polypeptide(L)'
;MIRLFLPFLFLQFFQHVRAQQDSLDLTDVDCTAYFRNNTYTNSPWLWSKHIANFNYDLFYRLNSNLTNPSLPSSEQNISEILLAAAGTSLNQPAEIFYPLAVSLHAVTNVCGQTSGLYHWTLVSDTLTTWILPLFGLVVSLPWESNRRRHTILMLFRWIGSPFATLTYIFWNLRVMGRAATLIDLGVPVRSHKIKYKKWPPSKAKGIDDDDETLELENLESGNREPSPNRRPADQQSDQTEQELEEDPDPNDETFSSVRDSFSILCVMNQYKLSSSLPISEATLRKNIITALFLNDMSARKFNIDATRTAVAAELRRLRKRGVVPVLASLGWYFFALAISMYKAFGDVGDNATAHNLALGLLMGWLPVLVAAAIVDRNSVDGEHVATLLNNLMRKVHPYNTTFTKFVGQGRRRWHYGVAHPILSMLERNPERLKRPVDWHAIALECIETNWESKDLEGYSINYFNKWEVVHMLFAWVTIGLSVVGAWYISYNTPTVGLGCRSFSYVVFLVLCTFIGLVEVALYPIVYRPVKRKRTGDIVMKQGWRGYIQSKKFRGQVGGALYVFEIFTTVLLFTAVFMQTTGAFQFFWCRASVIGSHGGYVVFDGVNYVKRFFDVRRYWIIGAVVSSLVPFFGTAWTLREWLTQSYMWSSDLTMARRGLRRVRIWKGFWWGLRWGGGLNLRWVKGGVRWRP
;
A
#
# COMPACT_ATOMS: atom_id res chain seq x y z
N MET A 1 -18.56 -11.60 -26.38
CA MET A 1 -17.20 -11.87 -26.88
C MET A 1 -16.16 -12.17 -25.79
N ILE A 2 -16.18 -11.56 -24.60
CA ILE A 2 -15.18 -11.80 -23.53
C ILE A 2 -15.46 -13.07 -22.68
N ARG A 3 -16.66 -13.67 -22.77
CA ARG A 3 -17.08 -14.81 -21.93
C ARG A 3 -16.53 -16.19 -22.32
N LEU A 4 -15.82 -16.32 -23.44
CA LEU A 4 -15.35 -17.61 -23.95
C LEU A 4 -13.84 -17.71 -24.17
N PHE A 5 -13.08 -16.60 -24.14
CA PHE A 5 -11.67 -16.62 -24.54
C PHE A 5 -10.69 -17.01 -23.43
N LEU A 6 -10.90 -16.57 -22.18
CA LEU A 6 -9.94 -16.81 -21.09
C LEU A 6 -9.98 -18.22 -20.46
N PRO A 7 -11.15 -18.83 -20.17
CA PRO A 7 -11.18 -20.20 -19.69
C PRO A 7 -10.79 -21.21 -20.79
N PHE A 8 -10.96 -20.86 -22.07
CA PHE A 8 -10.53 -21.67 -23.21
C PHE A 8 -9.01 -21.69 -23.35
N LEU A 9 -8.34 -20.53 -23.19
CA LEU A 9 -6.87 -20.46 -23.05
C LEU A 9 -6.37 -21.30 -21.87
N PHE A 10 -7.11 -21.34 -20.76
CA PHE A 10 -6.75 -22.08 -19.55
C PHE A 10 -6.90 -23.61 -19.70
N LEU A 11 -7.97 -24.05 -20.37
CA LEU A 11 -8.22 -25.46 -20.66
C LEU A 11 -7.28 -25.97 -21.76
N GLN A 12 -7.04 -25.16 -22.80
CA GLN A 12 -6.03 -25.47 -23.81
C GLN A 12 -4.63 -25.51 -23.22
N PHE A 13 -4.29 -24.62 -22.27
CA PHE A 13 -3.01 -24.66 -21.56
C PHE A 13 -2.84 -25.97 -20.76
N PHE A 14 -3.83 -26.40 -19.98
CA PHE A 14 -3.73 -27.67 -19.25
C PHE A 14 -3.67 -28.91 -20.16
N GLN A 15 -4.38 -28.87 -21.30
CA GLN A 15 -4.30 -29.92 -22.31
C GLN A 15 -2.94 -29.94 -23.02
N HIS A 16 -2.35 -28.77 -23.30
CA HIS A 16 -1.03 -28.66 -23.93
C HIS A 16 0.11 -29.01 -22.96
N VAL A 17 0.00 -28.67 -21.67
CA VAL A 17 0.99 -29.05 -20.64
C VAL A 17 1.03 -30.57 -20.43
N ARG A 18 -0.11 -31.28 -20.55
CA ARG A 18 -0.12 -32.76 -20.51
C ARG A 18 0.47 -33.40 -21.76
N ALA A 19 0.29 -32.80 -22.92
CA ALA A 19 0.92 -33.26 -24.16
C ALA A 19 2.45 -33.03 -24.19
N GLN A 20 2.99 -32.29 -23.20
CA GLN A 20 4.36 -31.80 -23.14
C GLN A 20 5.35 -32.75 -22.46
N GLN A 21 4.87 -33.81 -21.79
CA GLN A 21 5.76 -34.82 -21.18
C GLN A 21 6.42 -35.72 -22.24
N ASP A 22 5.83 -35.82 -23.43
CA ASP A 22 6.20 -36.82 -24.45
C ASP A 22 7.02 -36.25 -25.63
N SER A 23 7.32 -34.94 -25.67
CA SER A 23 8.15 -34.33 -26.73
C SER A 23 9.09 -33.26 -26.16
N LEU A 24 10.27 -33.72 -25.72
CA LEU A 24 11.31 -32.89 -25.09
C LEU A 24 12.57 -32.85 -25.97
N ASP A 25 12.40 -32.90 -27.30
CA ASP A 25 13.52 -33.18 -28.22
C ASP A 25 14.27 -31.96 -28.75
N LEU A 26 13.82 -30.72 -28.51
CA LEU A 26 14.67 -29.53 -28.75
C LEU A 26 14.45 -28.49 -27.64
N THR A 27 15.54 -28.09 -26.98
CA THR A 27 15.56 -26.98 -26.03
C THR A 27 15.69 -25.64 -26.76
N ASP A 28 15.36 -24.50 -26.13
CA ASP A 28 15.53 -23.14 -26.72
C ASP A 28 16.96 -22.89 -27.22
N VAL A 29 17.95 -23.55 -26.60
CA VAL A 29 19.37 -23.49 -26.96
C VAL A 29 19.62 -24.14 -28.32
N ASP A 30 18.98 -25.29 -28.59
CA ASP A 30 19.10 -26.00 -29.86
C ASP A 30 18.44 -25.22 -31.00
N CYS A 31 17.31 -24.58 -30.71
CA CYS A 31 16.59 -23.73 -31.65
C CYS A 31 17.30 -22.41 -31.96
N THR A 32 17.84 -21.75 -30.94
CA THR A 32 18.64 -20.54 -31.11
C THR A 32 19.90 -20.85 -31.92
N ALA A 33 20.58 -21.96 -31.62
CA ALA A 33 21.75 -22.43 -32.37
C ALA A 33 21.39 -22.79 -33.82
N TYR A 34 20.28 -23.50 -34.03
CA TYR A 34 19.78 -23.85 -35.36
C TYR A 34 19.54 -22.61 -36.21
N PHE A 35 18.78 -21.64 -35.69
CA PHE A 35 18.47 -20.44 -36.44
C PHE A 35 19.72 -19.62 -36.68
N ARG A 36 20.66 -19.51 -35.73
CA ARG A 36 21.93 -18.78 -35.90
C ARG A 36 22.87 -19.43 -36.91
N ASN A 37 22.94 -20.76 -36.97
CA ASN A 37 23.81 -21.47 -37.92
C ASN A 37 23.27 -21.49 -39.35
N ASN A 38 21.94 -21.51 -39.51
CA ASN A 38 21.31 -21.59 -40.84
C ASN A 38 20.97 -20.22 -41.46
N THR A 39 21.22 -19.08 -40.80
CA THR A 39 20.55 -17.82 -41.20
C THR A 39 21.16 -17.04 -42.36
N TYR A 40 22.40 -17.28 -42.74
CA TYR A 40 23.12 -16.29 -43.57
C TYR A 40 23.01 -16.52 -45.09
N THR A 41 22.19 -17.47 -45.53
CA THR A 41 22.00 -17.79 -46.96
C THR A 41 20.53 -18.02 -47.30
N ASN A 42 19.94 -17.18 -48.17
CA ASN A 42 18.63 -17.37 -48.83
C ASN A 42 17.47 -17.92 -47.94
N SER A 43 17.07 -17.19 -46.89
CA SER A 43 16.04 -17.66 -45.93
C SER A 43 14.68 -16.94 -46.10
N PRO A 44 13.64 -17.60 -46.64
CA PRO A 44 12.30 -17.00 -46.87
C PRO A 44 11.47 -16.78 -45.59
N TRP A 45 12.00 -17.14 -44.43
CA TRP A 45 11.31 -17.13 -43.13
C TRP A 45 11.65 -15.93 -42.24
N LEU A 46 12.58 -15.07 -42.67
CA LEU A 46 12.98 -13.88 -41.95
C LEU A 46 11.82 -12.90 -41.81
N TRP A 47 11.73 -12.22 -40.67
CA TRP A 47 10.69 -11.21 -40.46
C TRP A 47 10.98 -9.98 -41.34
N SER A 48 10.14 -9.80 -42.36
CA SER A 48 10.33 -8.75 -43.38
C SER A 48 9.64 -7.43 -43.06
N LYS A 49 8.81 -7.37 -42.01
CA LYS A 49 8.09 -6.17 -41.61
C LYS A 49 8.90 -5.33 -40.62
N HIS A 50 8.50 -4.07 -40.46
CA HIS A 50 9.07 -3.16 -39.46
C HIS A 50 9.05 -3.76 -38.04
N ILE A 51 10.17 -3.68 -37.33
CA ILE A 51 10.43 -4.14 -35.97
C ILE A 51 10.35 -2.92 -35.05
N ALA A 52 9.40 -2.92 -34.11
CA ALA A 52 9.22 -1.79 -33.20
C ALA A 52 10.40 -1.66 -32.22
N ASN A 53 10.72 -0.41 -31.85
CA ASN A 53 11.85 0.00 -31.00
C ASN A 53 13.25 -0.39 -31.51
N PHE A 54 13.38 -0.89 -32.74
CA PHE A 54 14.68 -1.13 -33.35
C PHE A 54 15.28 0.17 -33.87
N ASN A 55 16.54 0.44 -33.54
CA ASN A 55 17.25 1.62 -33.99
C ASN A 55 17.74 1.44 -35.44
N TYR A 56 16.82 1.64 -36.39
CA TYR A 56 17.11 1.56 -37.82
C TYR A 56 18.18 2.54 -38.28
N ASP A 57 18.23 3.74 -37.70
CA ASP A 57 19.21 4.75 -38.08
C ASP A 57 20.65 4.32 -37.72
N LEU A 58 20.84 3.76 -36.52
CA LEU A 58 22.12 3.15 -36.14
C LEU A 58 22.46 1.95 -37.02
N PHE A 59 21.47 1.11 -37.33
CA PHE A 59 21.65 -0.04 -38.22
C PHE A 59 22.12 0.39 -39.62
N TYR A 60 21.47 1.37 -40.23
CA TYR A 60 21.84 1.89 -41.55
C TYR A 60 23.21 2.56 -41.55
N ARG A 61 23.55 3.33 -40.50
CA ARG A 61 24.89 3.93 -40.36
C ARG A 61 26.00 2.89 -40.28
N LEU A 62 25.77 1.77 -39.60
CA LEU A 62 26.74 0.68 -39.48
C LEU A 62 26.83 -0.18 -40.74
N ASN A 63 25.81 -0.14 -41.61
CA ASN A 63 25.72 -0.94 -42.83
C ASN A 63 25.54 -0.03 -44.06
N SER A 64 26.32 1.04 -44.16
CA SER A 64 26.20 2.05 -45.23
C SER A 64 26.34 1.47 -46.64
N ASN A 65 27.06 0.36 -46.78
CA ASN A 65 27.25 -0.35 -48.05
C ASN A 65 25.97 -0.98 -48.61
N LEU A 66 24.95 -1.18 -47.78
CA LEU A 66 23.67 -1.81 -48.16
C LEU A 66 22.54 -0.79 -48.31
N THR A 67 22.78 0.48 -48.00
CA THR A 67 21.76 1.54 -48.00
C THR A 67 21.84 2.37 -49.27
N ASN A 68 20.70 2.79 -49.80
CA ASN A 68 20.70 3.72 -50.94
C ASN A 68 21.06 5.12 -50.44
N PRO A 69 22.20 5.71 -50.85
CA PRO A 69 22.64 7.02 -50.36
C PRO A 69 21.68 8.17 -50.73
N SER A 70 20.74 7.93 -51.66
CA SER A 70 19.78 8.92 -52.14
C SER A 70 18.51 9.01 -51.29
N LEU A 71 18.29 8.09 -50.35
CA LEU A 71 17.07 8.01 -49.54
C LEU A 71 17.37 8.25 -48.04
N PRO A 72 16.53 9.02 -47.32
CA PRO A 72 16.66 9.18 -45.87
C PRO A 72 16.39 7.86 -45.14
N SER A 73 16.95 7.69 -43.93
CA SER A 73 16.82 6.46 -43.10
C SER A 73 15.37 5.98 -42.92
N SER A 74 14.38 6.89 -42.92
CA SER A 74 12.95 6.58 -42.77
C SER A 74 12.30 5.97 -44.02
N GLU A 75 12.91 6.13 -45.19
CA GLU A 75 12.36 5.69 -46.49
C GLU A 75 13.12 4.50 -47.09
N GLN A 76 14.15 3.99 -46.39
CA GLN A 76 14.89 2.80 -46.78
C GLN A 76 13.98 1.55 -46.70
N ASN A 77 13.92 0.76 -47.78
CA ASN A 77 13.13 -0.47 -47.83
C ASN A 77 13.90 -1.64 -47.20
N ILE A 78 13.63 -1.89 -45.91
CA ILE A 78 14.27 -2.95 -45.13
C ILE A 78 14.13 -4.31 -45.81
N SER A 79 12.96 -4.62 -46.37
CA SER A 79 12.69 -5.92 -46.99
C SER A 79 13.59 -6.15 -48.22
N GLU A 80 13.82 -5.11 -49.03
CA GLU A 80 14.67 -5.16 -50.21
C GLU A 80 16.15 -5.28 -49.84
N ILE A 81 16.60 -4.55 -48.80
CA ILE A 81 17.95 -4.68 -48.25
C ILE A 81 18.21 -6.10 -47.74
N LEU A 82 17.23 -6.69 -47.02
CA LEU A 82 17.33 -8.04 -46.50
C LEU A 82 17.34 -9.09 -47.62
N LEU A 83 16.55 -8.91 -48.67
CA LEU A 83 16.55 -9.79 -49.84
C LEU A 83 17.86 -9.68 -50.64
N ALA A 84 18.39 -8.47 -50.80
CA ALA A 84 19.67 -8.25 -51.48
C ALA A 84 20.84 -8.87 -50.71
N ALA A 85 20.87 -8.71 -49.38
CA ALA A 85 21.88 -9.33 -48.52
C ALA A 85 21.79 -10.87 -48.51
N ALA A 86 20.60 -11.44 -48.62
CA ALA A 86 20.41 -12.89 -48.65
C ALA A 86 20.87 -13.55 -49.96
N GLY A 87 20.83 -12.80 -51.08
CA GLY A 87 21.13 -13.28 -52.44
C GLY A 87 22.61 -13.29 -52.83
N THR A 88 23.49 -12.61 -52.09
CA THR A 88 24.93 -12.56 -52.39
C THR A 88 25.69 -13.74 -51.77
N SER A 89 26.09 -14.71 -52.60
CA SER A 89 27.01 -15.81 -52.24
C SER A 89 28.49 -15.39 -52.12
N LEU A 90 28.78 -14.11 -52.23
CA LEU A 90 30.13 -13.56 -52.13
C LEU A 90 30.48 -13.32 -50.67
N ASN A 91 31.35 -14.19 -50.13
CA ASN A 91 32.06 -14.10 -48.85
C ASN A 91 31.21 -13.63 -47.67
N GLN A 92 30.98 -14.55 -46.71
CA GLN A 92 30.46 -14.25 -45.36
C GLN A 92 30.61 -12.77 -45.02
N PRO A 93 29.54 -11.98 -45.03
CA PRO A 93 29.66 -10.62 -44.56
C PRO A 93 29.91 -10.75 -43.06
N ALA A 94 31.18 -10.70 -42.67
CA ALA A 94 31.63 -10.84 -41.29
C ALA A 94 31.04 -9.75 -40.36
N GLU A 95 30.28 -8.80 -40.90
CA GLU A 95 29.80 -7.61 -40.19
C GLU A 95 28.38 -7.14 -40.57
N ILE A 96 27.47 -7.95 -41.15
CA ILE A 96 26.06 -7.49 -41.20
C ILE A 96 25.43 -7.69 -39.83
N PHE A 97 25.28 -6.60 -39.09
CA PHE A 97 24.60 -6.56 -37.79
C PHE A 97 23.06 -6.60 -37.94
N TYR A 98 22.49 -7.58 -38.64
CA TYR A 98 21.03 -7.70 -38.77
C TYR A 98 20.40 -8.35 -37.53
N PRO A 99 19.14 -8.02 -37.19
CA PRO A 99 18.44 -8.69 -36.12
C PRO A 99 17.96 -10.06 -36.62
N LEU A 100 18.34 -11.13 -35.95
CA LEU A 100 17.83 -12.48 -36.16
C LEU A 100 16.36 -12.58 -35.70
N ALA A 101 15.47 -11.98 -36.47
CA ALA A 101 14.03 -11.97 -36.25
C ALA A 101 13.34 -12.97 -37.20
N VAL A 102 12.64 -13.95 -36.63
CA VAL A 102 12.01 -15.05 -37.38
C VAL A 102 10.50 -15.02 -37.17
N SER A 103 9.73 -15.23 -38.23
CA SER A 103 8.26 -15.32 -38.12
C SER A 103 7.83 -16.47 -37.21
N LEU A 104 6.78 -16.26 -36.39
CA LEU A 104 6.29 -17.29 -35.45
C LEU A 104 5.98 -18.61 -36.15
N HIS A 105 5.34 -18.57 -37.32
CA HIS A 105 4.99 -19.78 -38.09
C HIS A 105 6.23 -20.60 -38.47
N ALA A 106 7.31 -19.94 -38.89
CA ALA A 106 8.56 -20.63 -39.20
C ALA A 106 9.22 -21.21 -37.95
N VAL A 107 9.21 -20.49 -36.82
CA VAL A 107 9.70 -21.01 -35.54
C VAL A 107 8.91 -22.25 -35.13
N THR A 108 7.58 -22.21 -35.17
CA THR A 108 6.76 -23.34 -34.73
C THR A 108 6.90 -24.58 -35.62
N ASN A 109 7.24 -24.41 -36.89
CA ASN A 109 7.44 -25.53 -37.81
C ASN A 109 8.77 -26.25 -37.59
N VAL A 110 9.80 -25.53 -37.17
CA VAL A 110 11.15 -26.09 -36.93
C VAL A 110 11.32 -26.56 -35.49
N CYS A 111 10.89 -25.72 -34.54
CA CYS A 111 11.16 -25.85 -33.12
C CYS A 111 9.96 -26.37 -32.31
N GLY A 112 8.80 -26.54 -32.93
CA GLY A 112 7.56 -26.80 -32.22
C GLY A 112 7.05 -25.57 -31.46
N GLN A 113 6.03 -25.77 -30.62
CA GLN A 113 5.31 -24.66 -29.97
C GLN A 113 5.97 -24.10 -28.70
N THR A 114 6.90 -24.84 -28.10
CA THR A 114 7.43 -24.53 -26.76
C THR A 114 8.95 -24.38 -26.78
N SER A 115 9.46 -23.41 -26.03
CA SER A 115 10.89 -23.12 -25.85
C SER A 115 11.46 -23.77 -24.58
N GLY A 116 10.73 -24.70 -23.95
CA GLY A 116 11.08 -25.20 -22.62
C GLY A 116 10.79 -24.22 -21.46
N LEU A 117 10.91 -24.72 -20.22
CA LEU A 117 10.73 -23.96 -18.98
C LEU A 117 12.07 -23.38 -18.49
N TYR A 118 12.02 -22.45 -17.54
CA TYR A 118 13.25 -21.95 -16.92
C TYR A 118 14.00 -23.04 -16.16
N HIS A 119 15.33 -22.96 -16.18
CA HIS A 119 16.18 -23.79 -15.34
C HIS A 119 15.91 -23.56 -13.85
N TRP A 120 16.10 -24.60 -13.05
CA TRP A 120 15.84 -24.56 -11.60
C TRP A 120 16.58 -23.41 -10.89
N THR A 121 17.78 -23.05 -11.32
CA THR A 121 18.55 -21.93 -10.76
C THR A 121 17.78 -20.61 -10.86
N LEU A 122 17.23 -20.30 -12.04
CA LEU A 122 16.44 -19.09 -12.27
C LEU A 122 15.07 -19.13 -11.57
N VAL A 123 14.45 -20.31 -11.50
CA VAL A 123 13.21 -20.52 -10.76
C VAL A 123 13.43 -20.28 -9.26
N SER A 124 14.48 -20.88 -8.69
CA SER A 124 14.88 -20.73 -7.28
C SER A 124 15.23 -19.29 -6.94
N ASP A 125 15.96 -18.59 -7.82
CA ASP A 125 16.25 -17.16 -7.68
C ASP A 125 14.95 -16.34 -7.61
N THR A 126 13.98 -16.61 -8.48
CA THR A 126 12.69 -15.91 -8.50
C THR A 126 11.85 -16.22 -7.25
N LEU A 127 11.84 -17.49 -6.82
CA LEU A 127 11.14 -17.94 -5.62
C LEU A 127 11.66 -17.24 -4.36
N THR A 128 12.98 -17.21 -4.19
CA THR A 128 13.65 -16.62 -3.02
C THR A 128 13.60 -15.10 -3.01
N THR A 129 13.74 -14.47 -4.18
CA THR A 129 13.75 -12.99 -4.29
C THR A 129 12.36 -12.40 -4.15
N TRP A 130 11.32 -13.02 -4.73
CA TRP A 130 9.99 -12.43 -4.79
C TRP A 130 8.92 -13.25 -4.12
N ILE A 131 8.79 -14.54 -4.45
CA ILE A 131 7.63 -15.31 -4.01
C ILE A 131 7.61 -15.49 -2.49
N LEU A 132 8.74 -15.83 -1.86
CA LEU A 132 8.84 -15.99 -0.41
C LEU A 132 8.58 -14.66 0.34
N PRO A 133 9.21 -13.52 -0.02
CA PRO A 133 8.89 -12.23 0.61
C PRO A 133 7.44 -11.80 0.42
N LEU A 134 6.88 -11.94 -0.80
CA LEU A 134 5.50 -11.59 -1.09
C LEU A 134 4.52 -12.50 -0.31
N PHE A 135 4.82 -13.79 -0.20
CA PHE A 135 4.05 -14.70 0.63
C PHE A 135 4.12 -14.30 2.11
N GLY A 136 5.30 -13.93 2.62
CA GLY A 136 5.46 -13.39 3.98
C GLY A 136 4.61 -12.14 4.23
N LEU A 137 4.52 -11.23 3.24
CA LEU A 137 3.65 -10.06 3.28
C LEU A 137 2.15 -10.45 3.31
N VAL A 138 1.73 -11.42 2.50
CA VAL A 138 0.35 -11.93 2.51
C VAL A 138 0.02 -12.59 3.86
N VAL A 139 0.91 -13.40 4.41
CA VAL A 139 0.72 -14.03 5.73
C VAL A 139 0.64 -13.00 6.85
N SER A 140 1.35 -11.87 6.71
CA SER A 140 1.33 -10.75 7.65
C SER A 140 0.02 -9.95 7.62
N LEU A 141 -0.87 -10.19 6.65
CA LEU A 141 -2.17 -9.55 6.62
C LEU A 141 -2.99 -9.92 7.87
N PRO A 142 -3.92 -9.05 8.28
CA PRO A 142 -4.61 -9.17 9.56
C PRO A 142 -5.69 -10.27 9.56
N TRP A 143 -5.31 -11.54 9.57
CA TRP A 143 -6.27 -12.65 9.46
C TRP A 143 -7.21 -12.80 10.68
N GLU A 144 -8.44 -13.28 10.43
CA GLU A 144 -9.41 -13.66 11.47
C GLU A 144 -9.30 -15.17 11.76
N SER A 145 -9.18 -15.54 13.04
CA SER A 145 -9.22 -16.95 13.46
C SER A 145 -10.65 -17.51 13.39
N ASN A 146 -10.78 -18.83 13.27
CA ASN A 146 -12.03 -19.60 13.32
C ASN A 146 -13.11 -19.22 12.27
N ARG A 147 -12.76 -18.52 11.19
CA ARG A 147 -13.69 -18.15 10.11
C ARG A 147 -13.14 -18.42 8.71
N ARG A 148 -12.76 -19.69 8.45
CA ARG A 148 -12.05 -20.14 7.22
C ARG A 148 -12.62 -19.55 5.92
N ARG A 149 -13.95 -19.66 5.69
CA ARG A 149 -14.60 -19.14 4.47
C ARG A 149 -14.47 -17.62 4.34
N HIS A 150 -14.62 -16.90 5.44
CA HIS A 150 -14.50 -15.45 5.44
C HIS A 150 -13.07 -15.01 5.17
N THR A 151 -12.09 -15.66 5.81
CA THR A 151 -10.65 -15.43 5.61
C THR A 151 -10.25 -15.61 4.14
N ILE A 152 -10.70 -16.69 3.48
CA ILE A 152 -10.45 -16.93 2.05
C ILE A 152 -11.09 -15.85 1.18
N LEU A 153 -12.34 -15.46 1.45
CA LEU A 153 -12.99 -14.37 0.71
C LEU A 153 -12.29 -13.02 0.88
N MET A 154 -11.64 -12.78 2.02
CA MET A 154 -10.84 -11.57 2.24
C MET A 154 -9.55 -11.59 1.42
N LEU A 155 -8.90 -12.75 1.24
CA LEU A 155 -7.75 -12.89 0.35
C LEU A 155 -8.11 -12.47 -1.08
N PHE A 156 -9.21 -13.00 -1.62
CA PHE A 156 -9.69 -12.64 -2.96
C PHE A 156 -10.04 -11.16 -3.08
N ARG A 157 -10.58 -10.56 -2.02
CA ARG A 157 -10.90 -9.13 -2.03
C ARG A 157 -9.64 -8.26 -2.03
N TRP A 158 -8.69 -8.55 -1.15
CA TRP A 158 -7.45 -7.80 -1.00
C TRP A 158 -6.57 -7.90 -2.24
N ILE A 159 -6.45 -9.10 -2.83
CA ILE A 159 -5.60 -9.35 -4.00
C ILE A 159 -6.32 -9.08 -5.32
N GLY A 160 -7.61 -9.41 -5.42
CA GLY A 160 -8.40 -9.25 -6.64
C GLY A 160 -9.03 -7.89 -6.81
N SER A 161 -9.10 -7.07 -5.75
CA SER A 161 -9.53 -5.68 -5.81
C SER A 161 -8.74 -4.78 -4.86
N PRO A 162 -7.40 -4.72 -4.99
CA PRO A 162 -6.57 -3.88 -4.15
C PRO A 162 -6.99 -2.41 -4.25
N PHE A 163 -7.53 -1.99 -5.41
CA PHE A 163 -7.97 -0.61 -5.65
C PHE A 163 -9.14 -0.22 -4.73
N ALA A 164 -10.20 -1.03 -4.73
CA ALA A 164 -11.34 -0.83 -3.84
C ALA A 164 -10.89 -0.94 -2.38
N THR A 165 -10.10 -1.95 -2.05
CA THR A 165 -9.61 -2.19 -0.69
C THR A 165 -8.81 -1.00 -0.14
N LEU A 166 -7.79 -0.54 -0.87
CA LEU A 166 -6.95 0.60 -0.47
C LEU A 166 -7.77 1.88 -0.29
N THR A 167 -8.79 2.10 -1.12
CA THR A 167 -9.68 3.27 -0.99
C THR A 167 -10.31 3.34 0.41
N TYR A 168 -10.87 2.22 0.91
CA TYR A 168 -11.45 2.17 2.26
C TYR A 168 -10.41 2.27 3.37
N ILE A 169 -9.23 1.68 3.18
CA ILE A 169 -8.15 1.75 4.17
C ILE A 169 -7.63 3.17 4.29
N PHE A 170 -7.34 3.84 3.16
CA PHE A 170 -6.89 5.23 3.14
C PHE A 170 -7.92 6.18 3.74
N TRP A 171 -9.21 5.93 3.52
CA TRP A 171 -10.29 6.63 4.20
C TRP A 171 -10.19 6.49 5.72
N ASN A 172 -10.08 5.25 6.24
CA ASN A 172 -9.97 5.02 7.68
C ASN A 172 -8.71 5.64 8.28
N LEU A 173 -7.55 5.53 7.62
CA LEU A 173 -6.30 6.15 8.07
C LEU A 173 -6.45 7.66 8.24
N ARG A 174 -7.13 8.32 7.29
CA ARG A 174 -7.44 9.75 7.41
C ARG A 174 -8.35 10.05 8.59
N VAL A 175 -9.41 9.27 8.78
CA VAL A 175 -10.34 9.46 9.89
C VAL A 175 -9.61 9.36 11.23
N MET A 176 -8.69 8.41 11.38
CA MET A 176 -7.83 8.29 12.56
C MET A 176 -6.87 9.47 12.70
N GLY A 177 -6.27 9.97 11.61
CA GLY A 177 -5.40 11.14 11.62
C GLY A 177 -6.13 12.44 12.03
N ARG A 178 -7.40 12.56 11.63
CA ARG A 178 -8.30 13.65 12.10
C ARG A 178 -8.56 13.53 13.60
N ALA A 179 -8.97 12.34 14.07
CA ALA A 179 -9.21 12.11 15.49
C ALA A 179 -7.96 12.42 16.34
N ALA A 180 -6.76 12.02 15.90
CA ALA A 180 -5.51 12.39 16.55
C ALA A 180 -5.33 13.92 16.63
N THR A 181 -5.58 14.62 15.53
CA THR A 181 -5.50 16.09 15.52
C THR A 181 -6.50 16.74 16.49
N LEU A 182 -7.70 16.19 16.64
CA LEU A 182 -8.67 16.68 17.63
C LEU A 182 -8.26 16.39 19.08
N ILE A 183 -7.63 15.24 19.34
CA ILE A 183 -7.03 14.97 20.66
C ILE A 183 -6.01 16.05 21.00
N ASP A 184 -5.12 16.37 20.05
CA ASP A 184 -4.08 17.38 20.23
C ASP A 184 -4.67 18.79 20.51
N LEU A 185 -5.79 19.14 19.86
CA LEU A 185 -6.51 20.40 20.11
C LEU A 185 -7.14 20.49 21.50
N GLY A 186 -7.56 19.35 22.07
CA GLY A 186 -8.13 19.28 23.42
C GLY A 186 -7.11 19.44 24.55
N VAL A 187 -5.81 19.47 24.24
CA VAL A 187 -4.74 19.47 25.24
C VAL A 187 -3.97 20.79 25.18
N PRO A 188 -3.79 21.50 26.31
CA PRO A 188 -3.05 22.75 26.33
C PRO A 188 -1.59 22.58 25.88
N VAL A 189 -1.00 23.66 25.36
CA VAL A 189 0.44 23.72 25.11
C VAL A 189 1.11 24.18 26.40
N ARG A 190 2.10 23.42 26.88
CA ARG A 190 2.87 23.82 28.06
C ARG A 190 3.64 25.09 27.73
N SER A 191 3.36 26.19 28.44
CA SER A 191 4.23 27.36 28.44
C SER A 191 5.58 26.95 29.01
N HIS A 192 6.65 27.12 28.23
CA HIS A 192 8.00 26.91 28.71
C HIS A 192 8.34 28.07 29.64
N LYS A 193 7.95 27.97 30.92
CA LYS A 193 8.57 28.81 31.95
C LYS A 193 10.00 28.32 32.09
N ILE A 194 10.93 28.99 31.42
CA ILE A 194 12.37 28.87 31.71
C ILE A 194 12.52 29.27 33.18
N LYS A 195 12.64 28.28 34.07
CA LYS A 195 13.17 28.55 35.41
C LYS A 195 14.63 28.90 35.19
N TYR A 196 14.95 30.19 35.09
CA TYR A 196 16.32 30.64 35.28
C TYR A 196 16.72 30.16 36.66
N LYS A 197 17.57 29.12 36.71
CA LYS A 197 18.27 28.73 37.93
C LYS A 197 19.13 29.94 38.27
N LYS A 198 18.68 30.77 39.21
CA LYS A 198 19.43 31.93 39.72
C LYS A 198 20.70 31.34 40.33
N TRP A 199 21.80 31.41 39.58
CA TRP A 199 23.10 31.03 40.10
C TRP A 199 23.38 31.89 41.33
N PRO A 200 23.84 31.33 42.46
CA PRO A 200 24.29 32.14 43.57
C PRO A 200 25.40 33.07 43.07
N PRO A 201 25.46 34.34 43.51
CA PRO A 201 26.46 35.27 43.02
C PRO A 201 27.85 34.71 43.31
N SER A 202 28.61 34.49 42.24
CA SER A 202 30.03 34.14 42.33
C SER A 202 30.73 35.24 43.12
N LYS A 203 31.32 34.88 44.26
CA LYS A 203 32.27 35.74 44.98
C LYS A 203 33.32 36.22 43.97
N ALA A 204 33.40 37.54 43.80
CA ALA A 204 34.49 38.18 43.09
C ALA A 204 35.80 37.77 43.78
N LYS A 205 36.73 37.19 43.03
CA LYS A 205 38.12 37.02 43.49
C LYS A 205 38.95 38.05 42.72
N GLY A 206 39.41 39.05 43.46
CA GLY A 206 40.32 40.07 43.00
C GLY A 206 41.68 39.49 42.64
N ILE A 207 42.37 40.32 41.88
CA ILE A 207 43.69 40.18 41.26
C ILE A 207 44.81 40.20 42.33
N ASP A 208 45.83 39.39 42.06
CA ASP A 208 47.26 39.38 42.45
C ASP A 208 47.68 39.51 43.94
N ASP A 209 48.47 38.54 44.41
CA ASP A 209 49.91 38.67 44.68
C ASP A 209 50.40 37.51 45.58
N ASP A 210 51.69 37.22 45.43
CA ASP A 210 52.48 36.10 45.94
C ASP A 210 52.46 35.91 47.48
N ASP A 211 52.57 34.67 47.97
CA ASP A 211 53.78 34.15 48.63
C ASP A 211 53.59 32.75 49.29
N GLU A 212 54.69 31.99 49.27
CA GLU A 212 55.17 30.91 50.17
C GLU A 212 54.25 30.34 51.28
N THR A 213 54.18 29.04 51.61
CA THR A 213 55.30 28.15 51.99
C THR A 213 54.83 26.69 52.06
N LEU A 214 55.76 25.77 51.76
CA LEU A 214 55.71 24.33 52.03
C LEU A 214 55.76 24.03 53.53
N GLU A 215 55.08 22.97 54.00
CA GLU A 215 55.59 22.15 55.09
C GLU A 215 55.07 20.70 55.03
N LEU A 216 56.00 19.79 55.32
CA LEU A 216 56.01 18.35 55.15
C LEU A 216 55.68 17.61 56.47
N GLU A 217 55.21 16.37 56.30
CA GLU A 217 55.39 15.19 57.16
C GLU A 217 54.83 15.14 58.60
N ASN A 218 54.12 14.03 58.90
CA ASN A 218 54.39 13.05 59.96
C ASN A 218 53.23 12.03 59.99
N LEU A 219 53.44 10.76 59.64
CA LEU A 219 53.94 9.61 60.44
C LEU A 219 52.97 9.08 61.52
N GLU A 220 52.61 7.80 61.29
CA GLU A 220 52.37 6.70 62.24
C GLU A 220 51.05 6.52 63.02
N SER A 221 50.39 5.41 62.66
CA SER A 221 49.97 4.25 63.48
C SER A 221 48.53 3.87 63.09
N GLY A 222 48.17 2.66 62.66
CA GLY A 222 48.66 1.34 63.00
C GLY A 222 47.51 0.55 63.63
N ASN A 223 46.74 -0.23 62.84
CA ASN A 223 46.46 -1.65 63.13
C ASN A 223 45.39 -2.34 62.26
N ARG A 224 45.74 -3.60 61.92
CA ARG A 224 44.93 -4.80 61.55
C ARG A 224 44.58 -5.08 60.08
N GLU A 225 45.57 -5.69 59.40
CA GLU A 225 45.62 -7.07 58.85
C GLU A 225 44.54 -7.65 57.87
N PRO A 226 44.91 -8.65 57.03
CA PRO A 226 44.53 -8.67 55.61
C PRO A 226 43.92 -10.00 55.05
N SER A 227 43.40 -9.89 53.82
CA SER A 227 43.42 -10.90 52.72
C SER A 227 42.43 -12.09 52.74
N PRO A 228 42.19 -12.83 51.61
CA PRO A 228 42.23 -12.47 50.18
C PRO A 228 41.06 -13.05 49.31
N ASN A 229 41.04 -12.60 48.04
CA ASN A 229 40.65 -13.34 46.81
C ASN A 229 39.17 -13.56 46.43
N ARG A 230 38.68 -12.72 45.50
CA ARG A 230 38.70 -13.00 44.05
C ARG A 230 38.38 -11.75 43.21
N ARG A 231 39.24 -11.45 42.24
CA ARG A 231 39.03 -10.55 41.09
C ARG A 231 38.65 -11.39 39.84
N PRO A 232 38.38 -10.81 38.66
CA PRO A 232 37.84 -9.49 38.31
C PRO A 232 36.69 -9.59 37.27
N ALA A 233 36.00 -8.48 36.98
CA ALA A 233 35.85 -7.93 35.62
C ALA A 233 34.67 -6.95 35.54
N ASP A 234 35.01 -5.71 35.19
CA ASP A 234 34.31 -4.84 34.25
C ASP A 234 32.83 -4.48 34.53
N GLN A 235 32.63 -3.42 35.31
CA GLN A 235 31.48 -2.53 35.14
C GLN A 235 31.97 -1.10 35.01
N GLN A 236 32.24 -0.71 33.77
CA GLN A 236 32.33 0.68 33.36
C GLN A 236 31.31 0.89 32.25
N SER A 237 30.52 1.95 32.40
CA SER A 237 29.36 2.38 31.59
C SER A 237 27.99 1.77 31.96
N ASP A 238 27.30 2.42 32.89
CA ASP A 238 25.85 2.71 32.76
C ASP A 238 25.39 3.57 33.94
N GLN A 239 25.74 4.86 33.92
CA GLN A 239 25.13 5.86 34.80
C GLN A 239 24.93 7.18 34.06
N THR A 240 24.00 7.23 33.11
CA THR A 240 23.35 8.48 32.70
C THR A 240 21.93 8.26 32.16
N GLU A 241 21.04 7.67 32.96
CA GLU A 241 19.60 7.93 32.87
C GLU A 241 19.06 8.05 34.30
N GLN A 242 19.35 9.17 34.96
CA GLN A 242 18.51 9.59 36.09
C GLN A 242 17.12 9.89 35.52
N GLU A 243 16.20 8.95 35.71
CA GLU A 243 14.76 9.19 35.62
C GLU A 243 14.42 10.38 36.51
N LEU A 244 14.32 11.57 35.90
CA LEU A 244 13.56 12.66 36.49
C LEU A 244 12.12 12.16 36.59
N GLU A 245 11.71 11.81 37.80
CA GLU A 245 10.32 11.64 38.20
C GLU A 245 9.59 12.95 37.86
N GLU A 246 9.03 13.04 36.63
CA GLU A 246 8.21 14.17 36.19
C GLU A 246 6.95 14.16 37.09
N ASP A 247 6.86 15.13 38.00
CA ASP A 247 5.68 15.45 38.82
C ASP A 247 4.37 15.30 38.01
N PRO A 248 3.30 14.65 38.53
CA PRO A 248 2.04 14.44 37.79
C PRO A 248 1.51 15.77 37.28
N ASP A 249 1.25 15.88 35.98
CA ASP A 249 0.80 17.14 35.41
C ASP A 249 -0.69 17.31 35.73
N PRO A 250 -1.13 18.50 36.19
CA PRO A 250 -2.54 18.75 36.51
C PRO A 250 -3.51 18.52 35.33
N ASN A 251 -3.01 18.43 34.09
CA ASN A 251 -3.81 18.15 32.90
C ASN A 251 -3.82 16.67 32.46
N ASP A 252 -3.32 15.74 33.30
CA ASP A 252 -3.25 14.31 32.96
C ASP A 252 -4.65 13.69 32.80
N GLU A 253 -5.59 14.09 33.65
CA GLU A 253 -6.97 13.63 33.59
C GLU A 253 -7.67 14.09 32.31
N THR A 254 -7.54 15.38 31.95
CA THR A 254 -8.09 15.93 30.70
C THR A 254 -7.50 15.23 29.48
N PHE A 255 -6.17 15.05 29.45
CA PHE A 255 -5.52 14.35 28.34
C PHE A 255 -6.00 12.90 28.22
N SER A 256 -6.09 12.17 29.34
CA SER A 256 -6.55 10.78 29.32
C SER A 256 -8.00 10.68 28.83
N SER A 257 -8.90 11.51 29.35
CA SER A 257 -10.33 11.51 28.99
C SER A 257 -10.56 11.82 27.51
N VAL A 258 -9.92 12.86 26.98
CA VAL A 258 -10.01 13.23 25.56
C VAL A 258 -9.44 12.11 24.69
N ARG A 259 -8.28 11.56 25.06
CA ARG A 259 -7.64 10.45 24.34
C ARG A 259 -8.54 9.22 24.32
N ASP A 260 -9.15 8.84 25.44
CA ASP A 260 -10.06 7.69 25.57
C ASP A 260 -11.25 7.79 24.60
N SER A 261 -11.90 8.95 24.59
CA SER A 261 -13.07 9.24 23.76
C SER A 261 -12.78 9.04 22.26
N PHE A 262 -11.69 9.66 21.77
CA PHE A 262 -11.32 9.58 20.35
C PHE A 262 -10.69 8.22 19.97
N SER A 263 -9.96 7.57 20.88
CA SER A 263 -9.48 6.19 20.67
C SER A 263 -10.65 5.24 20.44
N ILE A 264 -11.67 5.28 21.31
CA ILE A 264 -12.86 4.43 21.19
C ILE A 264 -13.61 4.75 19.90
N LEU A 265 -13.77 6.03 19.54
CA LEU A 265 -14.41 6.44 18.28
C LEU A 265 -13.73 5.83 17.05
N CYS A 266 -12.39 5.84 17.01
CA CYS A 266 -11.62 5.20 15.94
C CYS A 266 -11.89 3.70 15.86
N VAL A 267 -12.03 3.01 17.00
CA VAL A 267 -12.39 1.58 17.02
C VAL A 267 -13.83 1.37 16.55
N MET A 268 -14.80 2.14 17.05
CA MET A 268 -16.20 2.07 16.62
C MET A 268 -16.36 2.22 15.10
N ASN A 269 -15.51 3.04 14.47
CA ASN A 269 -15.50 3.24 13.02
C ASN A 269 -15.32 1.94 12.21
N GLN A 270 -14.64 0.95 12.78
CA GLN A 270 -14.29 -0.31 12.11
C GLN A 270 -15.34 -1.40 12.30
N TYR A 271 -16.43 -1.11 13.02
CA TYR A 271 -17.47 -2.07 13.32
C TYR A 271 -18.76 -1.81 12.54
N LYS A 272 -19.43 -2.91 12.20
CA LYS A 272 -20.74 -2.88 11.57
C LYS A 272 -21.82 -2.59 12.61
N LEU A 273 -22.64 -1.58 12.33
CA LEU A 273 -23.89 -1.33 13.06
C LEU A 273 -24.90 -2.47 12.87
N SER A 274 -25.61 -2.79 13.95
CA SER A 274 -26.69 -3.76 13.95
C SER A 274 -27.84 -3.30 13.07
N SER A 275 -28.32 -4.18 12.18
CA SER A 275 -29.50 -3.91 11.35
C SER A 275 -30.82 -4.09 12.09
N SER A 276 -30.80 -4.60 13.32
CA SER A 276 -32.00 -4.76 14.17
C SER A 276 -32.24 -3.56 15.09
N LEU A 277 -31.34 -2.57 15.09
CA LEU A 277 -31.43 -1.42 15.99
C LEU A 277 -32.62 -0.53 15.61
N PRO A 278 -33.67 -0.38 16.44
CA PRO A 278 -34.89 0.31 16.07
C PRO A 278 -34.82 1.82 16.36
N ILE A 279 -33.67 2.45 16.11
CA ILE A 279 -33.44 3.88 16.36
C ILE A 279 -33.15 4.66 15.07
N SER A 280 -33.41 5.96 15.10
CA SER A 280 -33.03 6.86 14.01
C SER A 280 -31.51 7.06 14.00
N GLU A 281 -30.98 7.49 12.86
CA GLU A 281 -29.56 7.83 12.73
C GLU A 281 -29.17 9.00 13.64
N ALA A 282 -30.04 10.01 13.78
CA ALA A 282 -29.82 11.14 14.68
C ALA A 282 -29.71 10.69 16.14
N THR A 283 -30.61 9.82 16.59
CA THR A 283 -30.58 9.24 17.95
C THR A 283 -29.33 8.40 18.16
N LEU A 284 -28.88 7.62 17.17
CA LEU A 284 -27.64 6.86 17.25
C LEU A 284 -26.42 7.77 17.42
N ARG A 285 -26.33 8.86 16.63
CA ARG A 285 -25.24 9.85 16.77
C ARG A 285 -25.25 10.49 18.15
N LYS A 286 -26.42 10.92 18.64
CA LYS A 286 -26.59 11.45 20.01
C LYS A 286 -26.09 10.46 21.05
N ASN A 287 -26.50 9.20 20.97
CA ASN A 287 -26.07 8.17 21.92
C ASN A 287 -24.55 7.93 21.90
N ILE A 288 -23.92 7.96 20.72
CA ILE A 288 -22.46 7.83 20.59
C ILE A 288 -21.76 9.04 21.21
N ILE A 289 -22.23 10.26 20.96
CA ILE A 289 -21.64 11.48 21.55
C ILE A 289 -21.78 11.44 23.08
N THR A 290 -22.96 11.06 23.60
CA THR A 290 -23.19 10.89 25.04
C THR A 290 -22.25 9.85 25.65
N ALA A 291 -22.06 8.70 25.01
CA ALA A 291 -21.18 7.64 25.52
C ALA A 291 -19.70 8.05 25.54
N LEU A 292 -19.29 8.93 24.62
CA LEU A 292 -17.89 9.28 24.43
C LEU A 292 -17.49 10.55 25.18
N PHE A 293 -18.27 11.63 25.13
CA PHE A 293 -17.81 12.96 25.56
C PHE A 293 -18.53 13.52 26.79
N LEU A 294 -19.70 12.98 27.17
CA LEU A 294 -20.39 13.43 28.37
C LEU A 294 -19.88 12.71 29.62
N ASN A 295 -19.96 13.42 30.75
CA ASN A 295 -19.75 12.88 32.08
C ASN A 295 -21.06 12.33 32.66
N ASP A 296 -20.96 11.56 33.75
CA ASP A 296 -22.11 10.92 34.41
C ASP A 296 -23.25 11.92 34.74
N MET A 297 -22.87 13.09 35.26
CA MET A 297 -23.81 14.16 35.64
C MET A 297 -24.57 14.71 34.42
N SER A 298 -23.87 15.12 33.37
CA SER A 298 -24.49 15.73 32.19
C SER A 298 -25.24 14.71 31.34
N ALA A 299 -24.76 13.46 31.31
CA ALA A 299 -25.47 12.37 30.65
C ALA A 299 -26.74 11.92 31.40
N ARG A 300 -26.86 12.25 32.69
CA ARG A 300 -27.88 11.71 33.62
C ARG A 300 -27.86 10.18 33.64
N LYS A 301 -26.66 9.60 33.69
CA LYS A 301 -26.41 8.15 33.65
C LYS A 301 -25.32 7.80 34.65
N PHE A 302 -25.38 6.56 35.17
CA PHE A 302 -24.42 6.08 36.14
C PHE A 302 -23.26 5.33 35.49
N ASN A 303 -22.04 5.68 35.88
CA ASN A 303 -20.80 4.95 35.60
C ASN A 303 -20.47 4.87 34.10
N ILE A 304 -20.74 5.94 33.33
CA ILE A 304 -20.30 6.07 31.94
C ILE A 304 -18.81 6.34 31.89
N ASP A 305 -18.33 7.30 32.70
CA ASP A 305 -16.94 7.74 32.67
C ASP A 305 -15.98 6.59 33.00
N ALA A 306 -16.22 5.85 34.08
CA ALA A 306 -15.36 4.73 34.44
C ALA A 306 -15.46 3.58 33.43
N THR A 307 -16.64 3.33 32.84
CA THR A 307 -16.80 2.35 31.76
C THR A 307 -16.02 2.76 30.51
N ARG A 308 -16.03 4.05 30.15
CA ARG A 308 -15.27 4.60 29.01
C ARG A 308 -13.78 4.40 29.23
N THR A 309 -13.26 4.77 30.40
CA THR A 309 -11.83 4.61 30.75
C THR A 309 -11.42 3.13 30.74
N ALA A 310 -12.24 2.24 31.32
CA ALA A 310 -11.98 0.80 31.33
C ALA A 310 -11.94 0.21 29.91
N VAL A 311 -12.90 0.57 29.05
CA VAL A 311 -12.92 0.13 27.65
C VAL A 311 -11.70 0.66 26.90
N ALA A 312 -11.35 1.94 27.05
CA ALA A 312 -10.18 2.52 26.38
C ALA A 312 -8.87 1.86 26.81
N ALA A 313 -8.70 1.58 28.11
CA ALA A 313 -7.54 0.87 28.65
C ALA A 313 -7.43 -0.54 28.04
N GLU A 314 -8.53 -1.27 27.97
CA GLU A 314 -8.54 -2.62 27.41
C GLU A 314 -8.26 -2.63 25.90
N LEU A 315 -8.85 -1.70 25.14
CA LEU A 315 -8.57 -1.56 23.70
C LEU A 315 -7.09 -1.30 23.43
N ARG A 316 -6.40 -0.51 24.26
CA ARG A 316 -4.96 -0.25 24.11
C ARG A 316 -4.12 -1.48 24.43
N ARG A 317 -4.53 -2.29 25.41
CA ARG A 317 -3.87 -3.58 25.71
C ARG A 317 -4.01 -4.54 24.54
N LEU A 318 -5.19 -4.66 23.94
CA LEU A 318 -5.48 -5.55 22.82
C LEU A 318 -4.78 -5.16 21.50
N ARG A 319 -4.30 -3.93 21.38
CA ARG A 319 -3.53 -3.47 20.22
C ARG A 319 -2.04 -3.83 20.30
N LYS A 320 -1.56 -4.39 21.42
CA LYS A 320 -0.14 -4.71 21.60
C LYS A 320 0.33 -5.77 20.59
N ARG A 321 1.25 -5.31 19.72
CA ARG A 321 2.20 -6.04 18.86
C ARG A 321 1.63 -6.79 17.64
N GLY A 322 2.34 -6.56 16.53
CA GLY A 322 2.09 -7.07 15.18
C GLY A 322 2.79 -6.19 14.13
N VAL A 323 3.03 -4.92 14.45
CA VAL A 323 3.68 -3.95 13.53
C VAL A 323 5.18 -4.24 13.33
N VAL A 324 5.90 -4.68 14.36
CA VAL A 324 7.37 -4.89 14.27
C VAL A 324 7.74 -6.00 13.26
N PRO A 325 7.15 -7.21 13.31
CA PRO A 325 7.39 -8.23 12.28
C PRO A 325 7.08 -7.73 10.87
N VAL A 326 6.04 -6.91 10.74
CA VAL A 326 5.62 -6.35 9.46
C VAL A 326 6.61 -5.33 8.95
N LEU A 327 7.14 -4.45 9.80
CA LEU A 327 8.20 -3.51 9.42
C LEU A 327 9.45 -4.26 8.96
N ALA A 328 9.79 -5.39 9.61
CA ALA A 328 10.89 -6.24 9.16
C ALA A 328 10.60 -6.87 7.78
N SER A 329 9.40 -7.41 7.55
CA SER A 329 9.00 -7.95 6.24
C SER A 329 8.94 -6.89 5.14
N LEU A 330 8.49 -5.67 5.46
CA LEU A 330 8.50 -4.53 4.54
C LEU A 330 9.94 -4.11 4.21
N GLY A 331 10.82 -4.03 5.22
CA GLY A 331 12.24 -3.77 5.03
C GLY A 331 12.90 -4.81 4.12
N TRP A 332 12.58 -6.09 4.32
CA TRP A 332 13.07 -7.17 3.47
C TRP A 332 12.60 -7.05 2.02
N TYR A 333 11.34 -6.66 1.77
CA TYR A 333 10.86 -6.39 0.41
C TYR A 333 11.68 -5.29 -0.27
N PHE A 334 11.94 -4.16 0.41
CA PHE A 334 12.76 -3.08 -0.17
C PHE A 334 14.20 -3.50 -0.41
N PHE A 335 14.77 -4.30 0.49
CA PHE A 335 16.10 -4.86 0.33
C PHE A 335 16.17 -5.79 -0.90
N ALA A 336 15.21 -6.71 -1.05
CA ALA A 336 15.10 -7.59 -2.20
C ALA A 336 14.90 -6.80 -3.50
N LEU A 337 14.07 -5.75 -3.48
CA LEU A 337 13.87 -4.86 -4.63
C LEU A 337 15.15 -4.13 -5.02
N ALA A 338 15.94 -3.64 -4.06
CA ALA A 338 17.21 -2.97 -4.33
C ALA A 338 18.24 -3.93 -4.95
N ILE A 339 18.39 -5.14 -4.42
CA ILE A 339 19.28 -6.17 -4.97
C ILE A 339 18.82 -6.58 -6.37
N SER A 340 17.53 -6.83 -6.57
CA SER A 340 17.00 -7.23 -7.87
C SER A 340 17.21 -6.13 -8.90
N MET A 341 17.03 -4.87 -8.53
CA MET A 341 17.33 -3.72 -9.39
C MET A 341 18.82 -3.66 -9.76
N TYR A 342 19.70 -3.87 -8.79
CA TYR A 342 21.15 -3.90 -9.02
C TYR A 342 21.55 -5.03 -9.98
N LYS A 343 21.07 -6.26 -9.74
CA LYS A 343 21.31 -7.43 -10.61
C LYS A 343 20.77 -7.17 -12.02
N ALA A 344 19.56 -6.60 -12.13
CA ALA A 344 18.96 -6.30 -13.42
C ALA A 344 19.75 -5.28 -14.25
N PHE A 345 20.36 -4.28 -13.61
CA PHE A 345 21.20 -3.32 -14.31
C PHE A 345 22.65 -3.81 -14.57
N GLY A 346 23.08 -4.90 -13.93
CA GLY A 346 24.28 -5.63 -14.31
C GLY A 346 24.14 -6.31 -15.67
N ASP A 347 23.03 -7.04 -15.86
CA ASP A 347 22.76 -7.88 -17.04
C ASP A 347 21.69 -7.27 -17.98
N VAL A 348 21.83 -5.98 -18.29
CA VAL A 348 20.86 -5.27 -19.15
C VAL A 348 20.78 -5.92 -20.54
N GLY A 349 19.56 -6.27 -20.94
CA GLY A 349 19.26 -6.88 -22.23
C GLY A 349 18.90 -8.37 -22.13
N ASP A 350 19.16 -9.02 -20.98
CA ASP A 350 18.67 -10.37 -20.74
C ASP A 350 17.16 -10.36 -20.40
N ASN A 351 16.38 -11.09 -21.19
CA ASN A 351 14.93 -11.15 -21.04
C ASN A 351 14.53 -11.79 -19.70
N ALA A 352 15.19 -12.87 -19.29
CA ALA A 352 14.87 -13.55 -18.03
C ALA A 352 14.99 -12.60 -16.83
N THR A 353 16.12 -11.87 -16.78
CA THR A 353 16.39 -10.87 -15.75
C THR A 353 15.38 -9.70 -15.78
N ALA A 354 15.03 -9.19 -16.97
CA ALA A 354 14.01 -8.14 -17.15
C ALA A 354 12.68 -8.53 -16.51
N HIS A 355 12.25 -9.77 -16.77
CA HIS A 355 10.95 -10.25 -16.35
C HIS A 355 10.92 -10.63 -14.88
N ASN A 356 12.04 -11.07 -14.32
CA ASN A 356 12.19 -11.25 -12.87
C ASN A 356 12.03 -9.90 -12.14
N LEU A 357 12.66 -8.83 -12.63
CA LEU A 357 12.45 -7.47 -12.10
C LEU A 357 10.98 -7.02 -12.26
N ALA A 358 10.38 -7.25 -13.43
CA ALA A 358 8.99 -6.86 -13.69
C ALA A 358 7.98 -7.52 -12.73
N LEU A 359 8.24 -8.73 -12.24
CA LEU A 359 7.40 -9.41 -11.24
C LEU A 359 7.38 -8.64 -9.90
N GLY A 360 8.55 -8.23 -9.42
CA GLY A 360 8.65 -7.45 -8.19
C GLY A 360 7.97 -6.08 -8.27
N LEU A 361 8.10 -5.44 -9.44
CA LEU A 361 7.47 -4.16 -9.75
C LEU A 361 5.94 -4.29 -9.86
N LEU A 362 5.44 -5.33 -10.53
CA LEU A 362 4.01 -5.66 -10.64
C LEU A 362 3.35 -5.73 -9.26
N MET A 363 4.06 -6.32 -8.29
CA MET A 363 3.59 -6.52 -6.92
C MET A 363 3.91 -5.35 -5.98
N GLY A 364 4.43 -4.23 -6.48
CA GLY A 364 4.81 -3.06 -5.69
C GLY A 364 3.69 -2.37 -4.90
N TRP A 365 2.43 -2.65 -5.23
CA TRP A 365 1.28 -2.18 -4.46
C TRP A 365 1.02 -3.00 -3.18
N LEU A 366 1.49 -4.25 -3.11
CA LEU A 366 1.22 -5.16 -1.99
C LEU A 366 1.87 -4.68 -0.67
N PRO A 367 3.14 -4.24 -0.61
CA PRO A 367 3.72 -3.66 0.59
C PRO A 367 2.91 -2.49 1.15
N VAL A 368 2.41 -1.60 0.28
CA VAL A 368 1.58 -0.46 0.67
C VAL A 368 0.26 -0.94 1.27
N LEU A 369 -0.39 -1.92 0.63
CA LEU A 369 -1.62 -2.53 1.14
C LEU A 369 -1.42 -3.15 2.52
N VAL A 370 -0.35 -3.93 2.70
CA VAL A 370 -0.04 -4.59 3.96
C VAL A 370 0.24 -3.56 5.05
N ALA A 371 1.13 -2.60 4.79
CA ALA A 371 1.43 -1.52 5.72
C ALA A 371 0.14 -0.76 6.12
N ALA A 372 -0.67 -0.35 5.15
CA ALA A 372 -1.91 0.38 5.39
C ALA A 372 -2.93 -0.45 6.18
N ALA A 373 -3.13 -1.73 5.83
CA ALA A 373 -4.09 -2.61 6.50
C ALA A 373 -3.74 -2.89 7.97
N ILE A 374 -2.44 -2.87 8.29
CA ILE A 374 -1.94 -3.11 9.64
C ILE A 374 -2.02 -1.86 10.49
N VAL A 375 -1.73 -0.69 9.91
CA VAL A 375 -1.96 0.59 10.59
C VAL A 375 -3.46 0.80 10.84
N ASP A 376 -4.32 0.38 9.91
CA ASP A 376 -5.78 0.33 10.08
C ASP A 376 -6.24 -0.79 11.03
N ARG A 377 -5.41 -1.72 11.51
CA ARG A 377 -5.88 -2.71 12.49
C ARG A 377 -5.96 -2.10 13.89
N ASN A 378 -7.15 -2.04 14.51
CA ASN A 378 -7.26 -1.58 15.90
C ASN A 378 -7.31 -2.69 16.96
N SER A 379 -7.83 -3.90 16.67
CA SER A 379 -7.86 -4.99 17.64
C SER A 379 -7.50 -6.36 17.04
N VAL A 380 -6.96 -7.24 17.89
CA VAL A 380 -6.66 -8.63 17.51
C VAL A 380 -7.90 -9.51 17.63
N ASP A 381 -8.70 -9.33 18.69
CA ASP A 381 -9.98 -9.99 18.92
C ASP A 381 -11.15 -9.08 18.52
N GLY A 382 -11.78 -9.39 17.39
CA GLY A 382 -12.91 -8.64 16.88
C GLY A 382 -14.19 -8.81 17.71
N GLU A 383 -14.41 -9.97 18.30
CA GLU A 383 -15.67 -10.33 18.97
C GLU A 383 -15.70 -9.82 20.41
N HIS A 384 -14.60 -9.99 21.15
CA HIS A 384 -14.46 -9.40 22.47
C HIS A 384 -14.59 -7.88 22.44
N VAL A 385 -13.96 -7.21 21.46
CA VAL A 385 -14.09 -5.75 21.31
C VAL A 385 -15.52 -5.34 20.95
N ALA A 386 -16.26 -6.11 20.15
CA ALA A 386 -17.67 -5.82 19.91
C ALA A 386 -18.47 -5.86 21.22
N THR A 387 -18.18 -6.83 22.10
CA THR A 387 -18.78 -6.92 23.44
C THR A 387 -18.43 -5.70 24.29
N LEU A 388 -17.17 -5.28 24.35
CA LEU A 388 -16.74 -4.08 25.08
C LEU A 388 -17.48 -2.81 24.58
N LEU A 389 -17.56 -2.62 23.26
CA LEU A 389 -18.27 -1.48 22.68
C LEU A 389 -19.77 -1.52 23.00
N ASN A 390 -20.40 -2.70 22.94
CA ASN A 390 -21.82 -2.85 23.31
C ASN A 390 -22.04 -2.64 24.81
N ASN A 391 -21.11 -3.03 25.68
CA ASN A 391 -21.18 -2.76 27.11
C ASN A 391 -21.20 -1.27 27.42
N LEU A 392 -20.37 -0.48 26.72
CA LEU A 392 -20.39 0.97 26.80
C LEU A 392 -21.73 1.54 26.29
N MET A 393 -22.19 1.10 25.12
CA MET A 393 -23.44 1.60 24.52
C MET A 393 -24.68 1.27 25.36
N ARG A 394 -24.70 0.15 26.09
CA ARG A 394 -25.77 -0.23 27.01
C ARG A 394 -25.96 0.75 28.17
N LYS A 395 -24.93 1.54 28.51
CA LYS A 395 -25.08 2.63 29.50
C LYS A 395 -25.94 3.78 28.98
N VAL A 396 -26.01 3.96 27.66
CA VAL A 396 -26.70 5.10 27.04
C VAL A 396 -28.08 4.71 26.51
N HIS A 397 -28.26 3.48 26.03
CA HIS A 397 -29.54 3.03 25.48
C HIS A 397 -29.87 1.57 25.89
N PRO A 398 -31.16 1.16 25.88
CA PRO A 398 -31.58 -0.15 26.40
C PRO A 398 -31.26 -1.34 25.48
N TYR A 399 -30.79 -1.12 24.25
CA TYR A 399 -30.55 -2.20 23.29
C TYR A 399 -29.27 -3.00 23.58
N ASN A 400 -29.37 -4.33 23.46
CA ASN A 400 -28.27 -5.26 23.72
C ASN A 400 -27.12 -5.20 22.70
N THR A 401 -27.40 -4.84 21.45
CA THR A 401 -26.41 -4.95 20.36
C THR A 401 -26.48 -3.76 19.40
N THR A 402 -25.44 -2.93 19.44
CA THR A 402 -25.24 -1.78 18.55
C THR A 402 -24.18 -2.08 17.50
N PHE A 403 -23.05 -2.63 17.92
CA PHE A 403 -21.96 -3.08 17.07
C PHE A 403 -21.96 -4.61 16.96
N THR A 404 -21.75 -5.13 15.76
CA THR A 404 -21.90 -6.57 15.49
C THR A 404 -20.58 -7.21 15.10
N LYS A 405 -20.10 -6.93 13.89
CA LYS A 405 -18.92 -7.58 13.30
C LYS A 405 -17.88 -6.53 12.92
N PHE A 406 -16.61 -6.89 13.09
CA PHE A 406 -15.47 -6.16 12.54
C PHE A 406 -15.50 -6.15 11.00
N VAL A 407 -15.38 -4.97 10.42
CA VAL A 407 -15.49 -4.73 8.96
C VAL A 407 -14.46 -3.71 8.44
N GLY A 408 -13.49 -3.30 9.27
CA GLY A 408 -12.36 -2.45 8.87
C GLY A 408 -11.47 -3.11 7.80
N GLN A 409 -10.38 -2.46 7.40
CA GLN A 409 -9.38 -2.98 6.45
C GLN A 409 -9.95 -3.28 5.06
N GLY A 410 -10.95 -2.48 4.67
CA GLY A 410 -11.65 -2.66 3.41
C GLY A 410 -12.45 -3.97 3.30
N ARG A 411 -12.62 -4.77 4.36
CA ARG A 411 -13.29 -6.11 4.31
C ARG A 411 -14.71 -6.08 3.77
N ARG A 412 -15.40 -4.95 3.92
CA ARG A 412 -16.78 -4.79 3.51
C ARG A 412 -16.95 -3.62 2.56
N ARG A 413 -17.61 -3.88 1.43
CA ARG A 413 -18.01 -2.85 0.45
C ARG A 413 -18.91 -1.79 1.08
N TRP A 414 -18.72 -0.54 0.69
CA TRP A 414 -19.52 0.61 1.08
C TRP A 414 -19.64 0.76 2.61
N HIS A 415 -18.51 0.66 3.31
CA HIS A 415 -18.42 0.86 4.77
C HIS A 415 -17.52 2.05 5.10
N TYR A 416 -18.09 3.08 5.73
CA TYR A 416 -17.40 4.35 6.05
C TYR A 416 -17.29 4.62 7.56
N GLY A 417 -17.92 3.75 8.35
CA GLY A 417 -17.96 3.81 9.80
C GLY A 417 -18.70 5.03 10.35
N VAL A 418 -18.71 5.15 11.67
CA VAL A 418 -19.47 6.20 12.39
C VAL A 418 -18.63 7.43 12.73
N ALA A 419 -17.30 7.36 12.63
CA ALA A 419 -16.44 8.41 13.14
C ALA A 419 -16.45 9.66 12.25
N HIS A 420 -16.51 9.52 10.93
CA HIS A 420 -16.49 10.69 10.04
C HIS A 420 -17.63 11.69 10.31
N PRO A 421 -18.90 11.26 10.43
CA PRO A 421 -20.01 12.12 10.86
C PRO A 421 -19.75 12.80 12.20
N ILE A 422 -19.32 12.05 13.21
CA ILE A 422 -19.13 12.55 14.58
C ILE A 422 -18.02 13.61 14.61
N LEU A 423 -16.87 13.32 13.99
CA LEU A 423 -15.76 14.27 13.88
C LEU A 423 -16.18 15.54 13.13
N SER A 424 -16.95 15.39 12.05
CA SER A 424 -17.38 16.53 11.25
C SER A 424 -18.44 17.37 11.97
N MET A 425 -19.24 16.78 12.87
CA MET A 425 -20.13 17.52 13.77
C MET A 425 -19.33 18.32 14.80
N LEU A 426 -18.33 17.71 15.43
CA LEU A 426 -17.45 18.39 16.40
C LEU A 426 -16.64 19.54 15.76
N GLU A 427 -16.33 19.43 14.47
CA GLU A 427 -15.56 20.43 13.71
C GLU A 427 -16.41 21.53 13.04
N ARG A 428 -17.74 21.53 13.21
CA ARG A 428 -18.64 22.39 12.42
C ARG A 428 -18.42 23.89 12.63
N ASN A 429 -18.05 24.29 13.84
CA ASN A 429 -17.86 25.69 14.25
C ASN A 429 -16.37 25.97 14.51
N PRO A 430 -15.55 26.15 13.46
CA PRO A 430 -14.09 26.23 13.59
C PRO A 430 -13.61 27.41 14.42
N GLU A 431 -14.35 28.51 14.46
CA GLU A 431 -14.07 29.71 15.26
C GLU A 431 -14.03 29.44 16.78
N ARG A 432 -14.70 28.37 17.24
CA ARG A 432 -14.76 27.97 18.64
C ARG A 432 -13.67 26.97 19.03
N LEU A 433 -12.99 26.37 18.06
CA LEU A 433 -11.91 25.40 18.31
C LEU A 433 -10.58 26.11 18.64
N LYS A 434 -10.58 26.89 19.72
CA LYS A 434 -9.36 27.51 20.27
C LYS A 434 -8.76 26.54 21.29
N ARG A 435 -7.45 26.28 21.19
CA ARG A 435 -6.76 25.41 22.14
C ARG A 435 -6.71 26.06 23.54
N PRO A 436 -6.88 25.30 24.63
CA PRO A 436 -7.39 23.93 24.67
C PRO A 436 -8.90 23.88 24.41
N VAL A 437 -9.33 22.93 23.59
CA VAL A 437 -10.75 22.74 23.27
C VAL A 437 -11.43 21.91 24.35
N ASP A 438 -12.51 22.45 24.93
CA ASP A 438 -13.40 21.67 25.80
C ASP A 438 -14.39 20.85 24.96
N TRP A 439 -14.02 19.59 24.72
CA TRP A 439 -14.84 18.64 23.97
C TRP A 439 -16.14 18.28 24.69
N HIS A 440 -16.20 18.41 26.02
CA HIS A 440 -17.42 18.14 26.78
C HIS A 440 -18.47 19.21 26.49
N ALA A 441 -18.09 20.49 26.59
CA ALA A 441 -18.98 21.62 26.30
C ALA A 441 -19.49 21.59 24.85
N ILE A 442 -18.60 21.35 23.88
CA ILE A 442 -18.99 21.23 22.46
C ILE A 442 -19.97 20.06 22.25
N ALA A 443 -19.73 18.91 22.88
CA ALA A 443 -20.60 17.75 22.79
C ALA A 443 -21.98 18.00 23.42
N LEU A 444 -22.04 18.73 24.53
CA LEU A 444 -23.28 19.08 25.20
C LEU A 444 -24.13 20.01 24.33
N GLU A 445 -23.53 21.09 23.82
CA GLU A 445 -24.18 22.01 22.88
C GLU A 445 -24.69 21.28 21.65
N CYS A 446 -23.87 20.35 21.12
CA CYS A 446 -24.30 19.49 20.04
C CYS A 446 -25.59 18.73 20.42
N ILE A 447 -25.65 18.13 21.60
CA ILE A 447 -26.84 17.35 21.98
C ILE A 447 -28.08 18.24 22.19
N GLU A 448 -27.90 19.43 22.78
CA GLU A 448 -28.98 20.36 23.13
C GLU A 448 -29.62 21.05 21.93
N THR A 449 -28.82 21.38 20.92
CA THR A 449 -29.32 21.95 19.64
C THR A 449 -30.12 20.94 18.80
N ASN A 450 -30.28 19.71 19.32
CA ASN A 450 -31.20 18.67 18.86
C ASN A 450 -31.17 18.47 17.34
N TRP A 451 -29.97 18.18 16.80
CA TRP A 451 -29.58 18.00 15.38
C TRP A 451 -30.51 17.10 14.51
N GLU A 452 -31.77 17.50 14.35
CA GLU A 452 -32.79 16.89 13.49
C GLU A 452 -33.07 17.77 12.26
N SER A 453 -32.43 18.95 12.14
CA SER A 453 -32.68 19.87 11.01
C SER A 453 -32.21 19.31 9.65
N LYS A 454 -32.90 19.72 8.58
CA LYS A 454 -32.58 19.32 7.19
C LYS A 454 -31.15 19.71 6.75
N ASP A 455 -30.53 20.69 7.40
CA ASP A 455 -29.16 21.15 7.12
C ASP A 455 -28.07 20.12 7.49
N LEU A 456 -28.45 18.98 8.07
CA LEU A 456 -27.54 17.91 8.50
C LEU A 456 -27.47 16.71 7.56
N GLU A 457 -28.13 16.74 6.40
CA GLU A 457 -27.98 15.70 5.37
C GLU A 457 -26.52 15.53 4.92
N GLY A 458 -25.73 16.61 4.95
CA GLY A 458 -24.28 16.60 4.71
C GLY A 458 -23.42 15.88 5.77
N TYR A 459 -24.02 15.47 6.90
CA TYR A 459 -23.34 14.81 8.02
C TYR A 459 -23.91 13.41 8.30
N SER A 460 -24.62 12.81 7.34
CA SER A 460 -25.09 11.44 7.47
C SER A 460 -23.94 10.45 7.55
N ILE A 461 -24.12 9.34 8.28
CA ILE A 461 -23.28 8.14 8.26
C ILE A 461 -23.08 7.60 6.83
N ASN A 462 -24.00 7.92 5.91
CA ASN A 462 -23.93 7.54 4.50
C ASN A 462 -23.52 8.68 3.56
N TYR A 463 -23.08 9.83 4.08
CA TYR A 463 -22.70 10.95 3.23
C TYR A 463 -21.46 10.62 2.39
N PHE A 464 -21.54 10.87 1.08
CA PHE A 464 -20.40 10.77 0.17
C PHE A 464 -19.56 12.02 0.26
N ASN A 465 -18.37 11.88 0.82
CA ASN A 465 -17.44 12.98 0.90
C ASN A 465 -16.63 13.11 -0.40
N LYS A 466 -16.51 14.32 -0.95
CA LYS A 466 -15.67 14.58 -2.14
C LYS A 466 -14.22 14.12 -1.97
N TRP A 467 -13.73 14.09 -0.73
CA TRP A 467 -12.42 13.58 -0.39
C TRP A 467 -12.20 12.10 -0.71
N GLU A 468 -13.27 11.34 -0.86
CA GLU A 468 -13.21 9.94 -1.28
C GLU A 468 -12.62 9.81 -2.69
N VAL A 469 -12.90 10.77 -3.57
CA VAL A 469 -12.32 10.81 -4.93
C VAL A 469 -10.79 10.94 -4.85
N VAL A 470 -10.28 11.70 -3.88
CA VAL A 470 -8.84 11.86 -3.67
C VAL A 470 -8.21 10.56 -3.17
N HIS A 471 -8.83 9.88 -2.20
CA HIS A 471 -8.34 8.58 -1.73
C HIS A 471 -8.43 7.50 -2.79
N MET A 472 -9.47 7.53 -3.63
CA MET A 472 -9.59 6.69 -4.80
C MET A 472 -8.45 6.97 -5.78
N LEU A 473 -8.16 8.23 -6.11
CA LEU A 473 -7.04 8.57 -6.97
C LEU A 473 -5.71 8.04 -6.42
N PHE A 474 -5.44 8.21 -5.12
CA PHE A 474 -4.23 7.65 -4.49
C PHE A 474 -4.19 6.12 -4.51
N ALA A 475 -5.31 5.44 -4.30
CA ALA A 475 -5.40 3.99 -4.40
C ALA A 475 -5.16 3.51 -5.83
N TRP A 476 -5.73 4.19 -6.83
CA TRP A 476 -5.53 3.89 -8.23
C TRP A 476 -4.08 4.15 -8.66
N VAL A 477 -3.49 5.29 -8.28
CA VAL A 477 -2.08 5.60 -8.57
C VAL A 477 -1.16 4.55 -7.97
N THR A 478 -1.44 4.08 -6.74
CA THR A 478 -0.67 3.02 -6.10
C THR A 478 -0.66 1.72 -6.91
N ILE A 479 -1.77 1.31 -7.51
CA ILE A 479 -1.80 0.06 -8.28
C ILE A 479 -1.38 0.30 -9.72
N GLY A 480 -1.89 1.38 -10.31
CA GLY A 480 -1.67 1.80 -11.68
C GLY A 480 -0.19 1.95 -11.98
N LEU A 481 0.57 2.74 -11.21
CA LEU A 481 1.99 2.94 -11.52
C LEU A 481 2.85 1.69 -11.29
N SER A 482 2.52 0.85 -10.29
CA SER A 482 3.21 -0.43 -10.10
C SER A 482 3.00 -1.37 -11.29
N VAL A 483 1.75 -1.54 -11.73
CA VAL A 483 1.43 -2.42 -12.86
C VAL A 483 1.90 -1.83 -14.19
N VAL A 484 1.74 -0.51 -14.39
CA VAL A 484 2.17 0.19 -15.61
C VAL A 484 3.69 0.13 -15.76
N GLY A 485 4.48 0.27 -14.70
CA GLY A 485 5.94 0.13 -14.80
C GLY A 485 6.37 -1.28 -15.20
N ALA A 486 5.75 -2.32 -14.63
CA ALA A 486 6.00 -3.72 -15.01
C ALA A 486 5.54 -4.05 -16.45
N TRP A 487 4.38 -3.51 -16.85
CA TRP A 487 3.89 -3.59 -18.22
C TRP A 487 4.83 -2.88 -19.19
N TYR A 488 5.31 -1.69 -18.85
CA TYR A 488 6.18 -0.89 -19.71
C TYR A 488 7.50 -1.61 -20.00
N ILE A 489 8.08 -2.28 -19.00
CA ILE A 489 9.24 -3.15 -19.21
C ILE A 489 8.86 -4.30 -20.15
N SER A 490 7.81 -5.06 -19.80
CA SER A 490 7.44 -6.28 -20.52
C SER A 490 6.95 -6.05 -21.95
N TYR A 491 6.39 -4.87 -22.24
CA TYR A 491 5.92 -4.47 -23.56
C TYR A 491 7.07 -4.07 -24.49
N ASN A 492 8.11 -3.43 -23.94
CA ASN A 492 9.24 -2.92 -24.71
C ASN A 492 10.43 -3.90 -24.74
N THR A 493 10.38 -5.02 -23.99
CA THR A 493 11.34 -6.12 -24.16
C THR A 493 11.22 -6.71 -25.59
N PRO A 494 12.33 -7.03 -26.29
CA PRO A 494 12.30 -7.51 -27.66
C PRO A 494 11.32 -8.66 -27.91
N THR A 495 10.70 -8.59 -29.10
CA THR A 495 9.29 -8.89 -29.41
C THR A 495 8.30 -7.88 -28.83
N VAL A 496 8.51 -6.60 -29.18
CA VAL A 496 7.73 -5.47 -28.69
C VAL A 496 6.24 -5.66 -29.02
N GLY A 497 5.39 -5.54 -28.01
CA GLY A 497 3.94 -5.69 -28.18
C GLY A 497 3.23 -6.33 -26.98
N LEU A 498 1.99 -6.74 -27.21
CA LEU A 498 1.21 -7.46 -26.20
C LEU A 498 1.45 -8.97 -26.35
N GLY A 499 2.50 -9.46 -25.69
CA GLY A 499 2.65 -10.89 -25.40
C GLY A 499 1.72 -11.32 -24.27
N CYS A 500 1.68 -12.62 -23.97
CA CYS A 500 0.87 -13.16 -22.87
C CYS A 500 1.15 -12.44 -21.53
N ARG A 501 2.42 -12.13 -21.27
CA ARG A 501 2.86 -11.47 -20.04
C ARG A 501 2.32 -10.05 -19.93
N SER A 502 2.68 -9.16 -20.86
CA SER A 502 2.26 -7.76 -20.85
C SER A 502 0.73 -7.64 -20.95
N PHE A 503 0.07 -8.51 -21.71
CA PHE A 503 -1.39 -8.59 -21.77
C PHE A 503 -2.00 -8.96 -20.40
N SER A 504 -1.46 -9.96 -19.70
CA SER A 504 -1.98 -10.36 -18.38
C SER A 504 -1.95 -9.20 -17.37
N TYR A 505 -0.91 -8.36 -17.41
CA TYR A 505 -0.77 -7.20 -16.53
C TYR A 505 -1.83 -6.13 -16.85
N VAL A 506 -2.07 -5.86 -18.13
CA VAL A 506 -3.13 -4.93 -18.57
C VAL A 506 -4.51 -5.42 -18.15
N VAL A 507 -4.82 -6.71 -18.38
CA VAL A 507 -6.11 -7.28 -18.00
C VAL A 507 -6.32 -7.20 -16.49
N PHE A 508 -5.29 -7.51 -15.69
CA PHE A 508 -5.34 -7.35 -14.24
C PHE A 508 -5.67 -5.90 -13.83
N LEU A 509 -4.97 -4.91 -14.41
CA LEU A 509 -5.19 -3.50 -14.09
C LEU A 509 -6.57 -3.01 -14.51
N VAL A 510 -7.05 -3.41 -15.69
CA VAL A 510 -8.38 -3.04 -16.21
C VAL A 510 -9.48 -3.61 -15.31
N LEU A 511 -9.38 -4.89 -14.92
CA LEU A 511 -10.36 -5.51 -14.03
C LEU A 511 -10.36 -4.88 -12.64
N CYS A 512 -9.17 -4.64 -12.05
CA CYS A 512 -9.05 -3.94 -10.78
C CYS A 512 -9.69 -2.55 -10.84
N THR A 513 -9.39 -1.78 -11.89
CA THR A 513 -9.94 -0.44 -12.11
C THR A 513 -11.45 -0.49 -12.27
N PHE A 514 -11.97 -1.42 -13.07
CA PHE A 514 -13.40 -1.62 -13.27
C PHE A 514 -14.13 -1.91 -11.96
N ILE A 515 -13.64 -2.86 -11.14
CA ILE A 515 -14.26 -3.21 -9.86
C ILE A 515 -14.35 -1.99 -8.93
N GLY A 516 -13.25 -1.24 -8.77
CA GLY A 516 -13.28 -0.08 -7.88
C GLY A 516 -14.07 1.10 -8.42
N LEU A 517 -14.10 1.34 -9.73
CA LEU A 517 -14.96 2.37 -10.33
C LEU A 517 -16.44 2.04 -10.14
N VAL A 518 -16.83 0.76 -10.31
CA VAL A 518 -18.20 0.31 -10.04
C VAL A 518 -18.56 0.47 -8.57
N GLU A 519 -17.66 0.10 -7.64
CA GLU A 519 -17.91 0.29 -6.21
C GLU A 519 -18.14 1.77 -5.87
N VAL A 520 -17.33 2.67 -6.40
CA VAL A 520 -17.42 4.11 -6.13
C VAL A 520 -18.67 4.71 -6.79
N ALA A 521 -18.94 4.39 -8.05
CA ALA A 521 -20.11 4.88 -8.76
C ALA A 521 -21.43 4.47 -8.08
N LEU A 522 -21.46 3.28 -7.49
CA LEU A 522 -22.64 2.79 -6.78
C LEU A 522 -22.74 3.34 -5.36
N TYR A 523 -21.67 3.87 -4.77
CA TYR A 523 -21.70 4.36 -3.40
C TYR A 523 -22.80 5.41 -3.11
N PRO A 524 -22.92 6.53 -3.85
CA PRO A 524 -23.93 7.54 -3.55
C PRO A 524 -25.36 7.02 -3.71
N ILE A 525 -25.54 5.93 -4.48
CA ILE A 525 -26.83 5.33 -4.78
C ILE A 525 -27.20 4.26 -3.75
N VAL A 526 -26.21 3.55 -3.20
CA VAL A 526 -26.40 2.42 -2.29
C VAL A 526 -26.59 2.93 -0.85
N TYR A 527 -27.78 3.47 -0.59
CA TYR A 527 -28.19 3.99 0.72
C TYR A 527 -28.28 2.89 1.81
N ARG A 528 -27.62 3.05 2.97
CA ARG A 528 -27.82 2.17 4.15
C ARG A 528 -28.69 2.84 5.21
N PRO A 529 -30.01 2.63 5.21
CA PRO A 529 -30.80 3.11 6.34
C PRO A 529 -30.36 2.38 7.63
N VAL A 530 -30.15 3.13 8.71
CA VAL A 530 -29.97 2.59 10.07
C VAL A 530 -31.20 1.77 10.47
N LYS A 531 -32.40 2.23 10.07
CA LYS A 531 -33.68 1.52 10.29
C LYS A 531 -33.97 0.53 9.15
N ARG A 532 -34.25 -0.73 9.49
CA ARG A 532 -34.61 -1.77 8.51
C ARG A 532 -35.97 -1.45 7.87
N LYS A 533 -35.98 -0.93 6.63
CA LYS A 533 -37.16 -0.92 5.77
C LYS A 533 -37.20 -2.21 4.94
N ARG A 534 -38.37 -2.84 4.78
CA ARG A 534 -38.52 -4.04 3.94
C ARG A 534 -38.37 -3.61 2.48
N THR A 535 -37.72 -4.44 1.65
CA THR A 535 -37.47 -4.10 0.23
C THR A 535 -38.77 -3.76 -0.52
N GLY A 536 -39.86 -4.48 -0.23
CA GLY A 536 -41.18 -4.21 -0.80
C GLY A 536 -41.65 -2.77 -0.56
N ASP A 537 -41.54 -2.27 0.66
CA ASP A 537 -42.01 -0.94 1.05
C ASP A 537 -41.24 0.20 0.37
N ILE A 538 -39.95 -0.01 0.05
CA ILE A 538 -39.12 0.99 -0.63
C ILE A 538 -39.42 0.99 -2.13
N VAL A 539 -39.50 -0.21 -2.74
CA VAL A 539 -39.79 -0.37 -4.17
C VAL A 539 -41.20 0.13 -4.50
N MET A 540 -42.18 -0.14 -3.63
CA MET A 540 -43.55 0.32 -3.82
C MET A 540 -43.67 1.85 -3.77
N LYS A 541 -42.84 2.54 -2.97
CA LYS A 541 -42.87 4.01 -2.86
C LYS A 541 -42.04 4.75 -3.91
N GLN A 542 -40.94 4.16 -4.39
CA GLN A 542 -39.95 4.86 -5.23
C GLN A 542 -39.63 4.13 -6.55
N GLY A 543 -40.34 3.05 -6.86
CA GLY A 543 -40.17 2.27 -8.08
C GLY A 543 -38.73 1.77 -8.26
N TRP A 544 -38.17 2.02 -9.45
CA TRP A 544 -36.83 1.58 -9.83
C TRP A 544 -35.73 2.19 -8.97
N ARG A 545 -35.83 3.47 -8.58
CA ARG A 545 -34.87 4.09 -7.64
C ARG A 545 -34.86 3.38 -6.29
N GLY A 546 -36.04 2.96 -5.81
CA GLY A 546 -36.18 2.18 -4.58
C GLY A 546 -35.57 0.77 -4.69
N TYR A 547 -35.61 0.17 -5.89
CA TYR A 547 -34.97 -1.13 -6.14
C TYR A 547 -33.44 -1.05 -6.07
N ILE A 548 -32.82 -0.03 -6.67
CA ILE A 548 -31.35 0.13 -6.64
C ILE A 548 -30.86 0.39 -5.20
N GLN A 549 -31.67 1.08 -4.39
CA GLN A 549 -31.39 1.29 -2.97
C GLN A 549 -31.63 0.03 -2.10
N SER A 550 -32.22 -1.02 -2.66
CA SER A 550 -32.61 -2.20 -1.90
C SER A 550 -31.43 -3.07 -1.46
N LYS A 551 -31.63 -3.82 -0.37
CA LYS A 551 -30.68 -4.84 0.08
C LYS A 551 -30.50 -5.96 -0.95
N LYS A 552 -31.53 -6.26 -1.76
CA LYS A 552 -31.49 -7.32 -2.78
C LYS A 552 -30.51 -6.95 -3.90
N PHE A 553 -30.65 -5.75 -4.47
CA PHE A 553 -29.74 -5.23 -5.48
C PHE A 553 -28.29 -5.21 -4.98
N ARG A 554 -28.06 -4.67 -3.77
CA ARG A 554 -26.74 -4.66 -3.14
C ARG A 554 -26.14 -6.06 -2.99
N GLY A 555 -26.95 -7.05 -2.61
CA GLY A 555 -26.53 -8.44 -2.49
C GLY A 555 -26.13 -9.04 -3.84
N GLN A 556 -26.91 -8.79 -4.89
CA GLN A 556 -26.65 -9.28 -6.25
C GLN A 556 -25.38 -8.66 -6.83
N VAL A 557 -25.26 -7.33 -6.78
CA VAL A 557 -24.05 -6.63 -7.25
C VAL A 557 -22.84 -7.01 -6.42
N GLY A 558 -22.98 -7.07 -5.10
CA GLY A 558 -21.91 -7.50 -4.21
C GLY A 558 -21.40 -8.90 -4.58
N GLY A 559 -22.32 -9.85 -4.84
CA GLY A 559 -22.00 -11.19 -5.32
C GLY A 559 -21.30 -11.19 -6.68
N ALA A 560 -21.78 -10.42 -7.65
CA ALA A 560 -21.15 -10.31 -8.96
C ALA A 560 -19.71 -9.75 -8.86
N LEU A 561 -19.50 -8.71 -8.06
CA LEU A 561 -18.15 -8.15 -7.83
C LEU A 561 -17.23 -9.15 -7.13
N TYR A 562 -17.73 -9.99 -6.22
CA TYR A 562 -16.94 -11.08 -5.62
C TYR A 562 -16.47 -12.10 -6.68
N VAL A 563 -17.29 -12.42 -7.68
CA VAL A 563 -16.88 -13.29 -8.79
C VAL A 563 -15.75 -12.65 -9.59
N PHE A 564 -15.85 -11.35 -9.89
CA PHE A 564 -14.77 -10.62 -10.56
C PHE A 564 -13.48 -10.56 -9.73
N GLU A 565 -13.58 -10.39 -8.41
CA GLU A 565 -12.42 -10.44 -7.50
C GLU A 565 -11.73 -11.80 -7.50
N ILE A 566 -12.50 -12.89 -7.45
CA ILE A 566 -11.95 -14.26 -7.55
C ILE A 566 -11.24 -14.43 -8.88
N PHE A 567 -11.90 -14.06 -9.99
CA PHE A 567 -11.33 -14.15 -11.33
C PHE A 567 -10.03 -13.36 -11.47
N THR A 568 -10.02 -12.10 -11.00
CA THR A 568 -8.85 -11.22 -11.06
C THR A 568 -7.70 -11.75 -10.19
N THR A 569 -8.02 -12.33 -9.03
CA THR A 569 -7.03 -12.97 -8.16
C THR A 569 -6.42 -14.19 -8.83
N VAL A 570 -7.24 -15.09 -9.39
CA VAL A 570 -6.78 -16.28 -10.11
C VAL A 570 -5.88 -15.86 -11.27
N LEU A 571 -6.29 -14.86 -12.05
CA LEU A 571 -5.47 -14.31 -13.13
C LEU A 571 -4.09 -13.85 -12.66
N LEU A 572 -4.03 -13.11 -11.53
CA LEU A 572 -2.76 -12.67 -10.97
C LEU A 572 -1.90 -13.86 -10.51
N PHE A 573 -2.46 -14.81 -9.76
CA PHE A 573 -1.73 -16.01 -9.32
C PHE A 573 -1.20 -16.81 -10.51
N THR A 574 -1.99 -16.96 -11.58
CA THR A 574 -1.55 -17.61 -12.81
C THR A 574 -0.41 -16.85 -13.47
N ALA A 575 -0.51 -15.52 -13.58
CA ALA A 575 0.56 -14.70 -14.14
C ALA A 575 1.85 -14.84 -13.33
N VAL A 576 1.78 -14.83 -12.00
CA VAL A 576 2.93 -15.05 -11.11
C VAL A 576 3.51 -16.47 -11.29
N PHE A 577 2.66 -17.49 -11.36
CA PHE A 577 3.08 -18.87 -11.58
C PHE A 577 3.77 -19.06 -12.93
N MET A 578 3.13 -18.62 -14.03
CA MET A 578 3.70 -18.71 -15.38
C MET A 578 5.00 -17.91 -15.53
N GLN A 579 5.10 -16.78 -14.81
CA GLN A 579 6.34 -16.00 -14.75
C GLN A 579 7.45 -16.74 -14.01
N THR A 580 7.12 -17.42 -12.91
CA THR A 580 8.08 -18.14 -12.08
C THR A 580 8.61 -19.39 -12.77
N THR A 581 7.74 -20.15 -13.44
CA THR A 581 8.12 -21.38 -14.17
C THR A 581 8.75 -21.10 -15.53
N GLY A 582 8.58 -19.89 -16.07
CA GLY A 582 9.03 -19.54 -17.42
C GLY A 582 8.04 -19.94 -18.52
N ALA A 583 6.80 -20.34 -18.19
CA ALA A 583 5.78 -20.67 -19.19
C ALA A 583 5.44 -19.50 -20.15
N PHE A 584 5.72 -18.26 -19.76
CA PHE A 584 5.61 -17.11 -20.67
C PHE A 584 6.68 -17.08 -21.78
N GLN A 585 7.70 -17.93 -21.74
CA GLN A 585 8.73 -18.00 -22.79
C GLN A 585 8.29 -18.76 -24.02
N PHE A 586 7.21 -19.55 -23.94
CA PHE A 586 6.68 -20.28 -25.09
C PHE A 586 6.53 -19.35 -26.30
N PHE A 587 6.92 -19.82 -27.48
CA PHE A 587 7.10 -18.97 -28.66
C PHE A 587 5.83 -18.18 -29.01
N TRP A 588 4.65 -18.78 -28.88
CA TRP A 588 3.37 -18.09 -29.09
C TRP A 588 3.09 -16.97 -28.07
N CYS A 589 3.52 -17.15 -26.82
CA CYS A 589 3.39 -16.13 -25.78
C CYS A 589 4.41 -15.00 -25.89
N ARG A 590 5.61 -15.33 -26.37
CA ARG A 590 6.70 -14.37 -26.59
C ARG A 590 6.50 -13.57 -27.87
N ALA A 591 5.97 -14.15 -28.95
CA ALA A 591 5.86 -13.49 -30.25
C ALA A 591 4.88 -12.29 -30.31
N SER A 592 4.28 -11.87 -29.20
CA SER A 592 3.41 -10.67 -29.12
C SER A 592 2.30 -10.63 -30.18
N VAL A 593 1.66 -11.78 -30.42
CA VAL A 593 0.61 -11.96 -31.44
C VAL A 593 -0.68 -11.17 -31.16
N ILE A 594 -0.85 -10.65 -29.94
CA ILE A 594 -2.02 -9.87 -29.57
C ILE A 594 -1.76 -8.41 -30.02
N GLY A 595 -2.39 -7.98 -31.10
CA GLY A 595 -2.21 -6.64 -31.68
C GLY A 595 -1.42 -6.65 -33.00
N SER A 596 -1.07 -5.46 -33.51
CA SER A 596 -0.51 -5.29 -34.87
C SER A 596 1.01 -5.28 -34.98
N HIS A 597 1.73 -5.20 -33.85
CA HIS A 597 3.18 -4.93 -33.82
C HIS A 597 4.06 -6.17 -33.59
N GLY A 598 3.47 -7.37 -33.44
CA GLY A 598 4.19 -8.63 -33.21
C GLY A 598 4.03 -9.67 -34.33
N GLY A 599 4.35 -10.92 -34.01
CA GLY A 599 4.30 -12.07 -34.94
C GLY A 599 5.67 -12.69 -35.25
N TYR A 600 6.73 -12.27 -34.55
CA TYR A 600 8.09 -12.74 -34.73
C TYR A 600 8.78 -13.03 -33.39
N VAL A 601 9.89 -13.75 -33.43
CA VAL A 601 10.78 -14.04 -32.30
C VAL A 601 12.18 -13.58 -32.66
N VAL A 602 12.85 -12.92 -31.71
CA VAL A 602 14.25 -12.47 -31.86
C VAL A 602 15.18 -13.45 -31.14
N PHE A 603 16.17 -14.00 -31.86
CA PHE A 603 17.17 -14.96 -31.36
C PHE A 603 18.58 -14.37 -31.19
N ASP A 604 18.71 -13.04 -31.25
CA ASP A 604 19.98 -12.36 -31.05
C ASP A 604 20.49 -12.41 -29.61
N GLY A 605 21.81 -12.27 -29.45
CA GLY A 605 22.44 -12.21 -28.14
C GLY A 605 22.15 -10.91 -27.37
N VAL A 606 22.39 -10.94 -26.06
CA VAL A 606 22.16 -9.80 -25.14
C VAL A 606 22.87 -8.52 -25.59
N ASN A 607 24.11 -8.62 -26.08
CA ASN A 607 24.89 -7.47 -26.57
C ASN A 607 24.23 -6.79 -27.77
N TYR A 608 23.64 -7.57 -28.67
CA TYR A 608 22.93 -7.06 -29.83
C TYR A 608 21.66 -6.32 -29.41
N VAL A 609 20.86 -6.96 -28.56
CA VAL A 609 19.64 -6.37 -27.99
C VAL A 609 19.92 -5.04 -27.30
N LYS A 610 20.97 -4.99 -26.48
CA LYS A 610 21.39 -3.78 -25.77
C LYS A 610 21.80 -2.65 -26.70
N ARG A 611 22.43 -2.96 -27.84
CA ARG A 611 22.94 -1.99 -28.82
C ARG A 611 21.83 -1.40 -29.69
N PHE A 612 20.84 -2.21 -30.10
CA PHE A 612 19.86 -1.81 -31.11
C PHE A 612 18.46 -1.49 -30.59
N PHE A 613 18.07 -1.95 -29.40
CA PHE A 613 16.70 -1.78 -28.87
C PHE A 613 16.58 -0.78 -27.71
N ASP A 614 17.65 -0.05 -27.36
CA ASP A 614 17.69 0.95 -26.27
C ASP A 614 17.05 0.48 -24.95
N VAL A 615 17.14 -0.83 -24.67
CA VAL A 615 16.43 -1.54 -23.60
C VAL A 615 16.67 -0.91 -22.22
N ARG A 616 17.87 -0.37 -22.00
CA ARG A 616 18.26 0.32 -20.77
C ARG A 616 17.31 1.47 -20.41
N ARG A 617 16.89 2.28 -21.39
CA ARG A 617 16.02 3.44 -21.16
C ARG A 617 14.64 2.99 -20.67
N TYR A 618 14.07 1.99 -21.32
CA TYR A 618 12.75 1.45 -20.98
C TYR A 618 12.75 0.82 -19.57
N TRP A 619 13.83 0.12 -19.22
CA TRP A 619 14.00 -0.48 -17.91
C TRP A 619 14.10 0.56 -16.81
N ILE A 620 14.90 1.63 -17.01
CA ILE A 620 15.00 2.73 -16.04
C ILE A 620 13.64 3.38 -15.80
N ILE A 621 12.91 3.72 -16.87
CA ILE A 621 11.61 4.38 -16.75
C ILE A 621 10.62 3.47 -15.99
N GLY A 622 10.49 2.20 -16.40
CA GLY A 622 9.58 1.27 -15.74
C GLY A 622 9.94 1.00 -14.28
N ALA A 623 11.22 0.83 -13.99
CA ALA A 623 11.76 0.65 -12.64
C ALA A 623 11.47 1.85 -11.74
N VAL A 624 11.78 3.06 -12.20
CA VAL A 624 11.57 4.29 -11.43
C VAL A 624 10.09 4.48 -11.16
N VAL A 625 9.25 4.46 -12.20
CA VAL A 625 7.80 4.68 -12.08
C VAL A 625 7.17 3.71 -11.08
N SER A 626 7.52 2.43 -11.15
CA SER A 626 6.94 1.43 -10.26
C SER A 626 7.57 1.42 -8.85
N SER A 627 8.83 1.84 -8.67
CA SER A 627 9.49 1.81 -7.34
C SER A 627 9.13 3.00 -6.46
N LEU A 628 8.81 4.16 -7.06
CA LEU A 628 8.38 5.34 -6.29
C LEU A 628 7.13 5.05 -5.46
N VAL A 629 6.23 4.21 -5.98
CA VAL A 629 4.96 3.88 -5.32
C VAL A 629 5.12 3.13 -4.00
N PRO A 630 5.74 1.93 -3.94
CA PRO A 630 5.91 1.21 -2.68
C PRO A 630 6.66 2.08 -1.67
N PHE A 631 7.67 2.83 -2.12
CA PHE A 631 8.44 3.72 -1.26
C PHE A 631 7.58 4.82 -0.64
N PHE A 632 6.94 5.68 -1.44
CA PHE A 632 6.14 6.79 -0.92
C PHE A 632 4.88 6.33 -0.20
N GLY A 633 4.22 5.28 -0.71
CA GLY A 633 3.02 4.71 -0.08
C GLY A 633 3.33 4.16 1.30
N THR A 634 4.40 3.37 1.43
CA THR A 634 4.81 2.81 2.72
C THR A 634 5.31 3.90 3.66
N ALA A 635 6.13 4.84 3.18
CA ALA A 635 6.59 5.98 3.98
C ALA A 635 5.43 6.83 4.51
N TRP A 636 4.40 7.06 3.70
CA TRP A 636 3.19 7.76 4.13
C TRP A 636 2.44 6.98 5.21
N THR A 637 2.24 5.67 5.05
CA THR A 637 1.59 4.84 6.09
C THR A 637 2.39 4.80 7.39
N LEU A 638 3.72 4.73 7.31
CA LEU A 638 4.61 4.76 8.47
C LEU A 638 4.52 6.11 9.20
N ARG A 639 4.53 7.21 8.45
CA ARG A 639 4.29 8.55 8.99
C ARG A 639 2.95 8.63 9.73
N GLU A 640 1.85 8.18 9.11
CA GLU A 640 0.54 8.19 9.75
C GLU A 640 0.55 7.37 11.06
N TRP A 641 1.15 6.18 11.04
CA TRP A 641 1.32 5.36 12.23
C TRP A 641 2.10 6.07 13.34
N LEU A 642 3.25 6.66 13.02
CA LEU A 642 4.08 7.40 13.98
C LEU A 642 3.32 8.58 14.59
N THR A 643 2.61 9.36 13.76
CA THR A 643 1.86 10.54 14.22
C THR A 643 0.64 10.18 15.09
N GLN A 644 0.13 8.94 14.98
CA GLN A 644 -1.01 8.45 15.75
C GLN A 644 -0.60 7.57 16.94
N SER A 645 0.68 7.24 17.08
CA SER A 645 1.19 6.28 18.07
C SER A 645 0.83 6.61 19.53
N TYR A 646 0.83 7.89 19.90
CA TYR A 646 0.52 8.33 21.27
C TYR A 646 -0.91 8.00 21.71
N MET A 647 -1.86 7.94 20.78
CA MET A 647 -3.26 7.60 21.05
C MET A 647 -3.39 6.16 21.58
N TRP A 648 -2.45 5.30 21.20
CA TRP A 648 -2.48 3.86 21.43
C TRP A 648 -1.53 3.39 22.54
N SER A 649 -0.73 4.29 23.11
CA SER A 649 0.17 3.96 24.22
C SER A 649 -0.64 3.66 25.49
N SER A 650 -0.40 2.49 26.10
CA SER A 650 -1.04 2.11 27.36
C SER A 650 -0.56 2.97 28.53
N ASP A 651 0.72 3.36 28.51
CA ASP A 651 1.31 4.27 29.49
C ASP A 651 1.00 5.73 29.10
N LEU A 652 0.46 6.48 30.07
CA LEU A 652 0.07 7.88 29.90
C LEU A 652 1.30 8.79 29.74
N THR A 653 2.39 8.53 30.45
CA THR A 653 3.64 9.31 30.38
C THR A 653 4.27 9.17 28.99
N MET A 654 4.34 7.93 28.48
CA MET A 654 4.83 7.63 27.14
C MET A 654 3.92 8.24 26.06
N ALA A 655 2.60 8.21 26.27
CA ALA A 655 1.65 8.85 25.37
C ALA A 655 1.92 10.37 25.27
N ARG A 656 2.13 11.05 26.40
CA ARG A 656 2.46 12.48 26.38
C ARG A 656 3.79 12.77 25.71
N ARG A 657 4.84 12.01 26.03
CA ARG A 657 6.14 12.12 25.33
C ARG A 657 5.96 11.92 23.83
N GLY A 658 5.13 10.97 23.42
CA GLY A 658 4.71 10.77 22.03
C GLY A 658 4.04 12.00 21.43
N LEU A 659 3.03 12.57 22.10
CA LEU A 659 2.34 13.79 21.65
C LEU A 659 3.29 14.98 21.51
N ARG A 660 4.21 15.20 22.48
CA ARG A 660 5.24 16.25 22.40
C ARG A 660 6.11 16.06 21.16
N ARG A 661 6.59 14.85 20.88
CA ARG A 661 7.37 14.53 19.68
C ARG A 661 6.58 14.80 18.40
N VAL A 662 5.30 14.42 18.35
CA VAL A 662 4.42 14.70 17.21
C VAL A 662 4.24 16.20 16.98
N ARG A 663 4.11 17.01 18.04
CA ARG A 663 4.03 18.48 17.95
C ARG A 663 5.30 19.08 17.36
N ILE A 664 6.48 18.69 17.88
CA ILE A 664 7.78 19.14 17.36
C ILE A 664 7.93 18.76 15.88
N TRP A 665 7.63 17.51 15.54
CA TRP A 665 7.71 17.02 14.17
C TRP A 665 6.75 17.79 13.24
N LYS A 666 5.49 18.00 13.64
CA LYS A 666 4.52 18.79 12.85
C LYS A 666 4.98 20.24 12.70
N GLY A 667 5.56 20.84 13.74
CA GLY A 667 6.12 22.20 13.73
C GLY A 667 7.29 22.32 12.76
N PHE A 668 8.24 21.39 12.79
CA PHE A 668 9.38 21.32 11.86
C PHE A 668 8.91 21.27 10.39
N TRP A 669 7.98 20.35 10.08
CA TRP A 669 7.44 20.24 8.72
C TRP A 669 6.59 21.44 8.31
N TRP A 670 5.95 22.13 9.26
CA TRP A 670 5.27 23.40 9.00
C TRP A 670 6.27 24.52 8.66
N GLY A 671 7.38 24.61 9.38
CA GLY A 671 8.46 25.56 9.11
C GLY A 671 9.10 25.33 7.74
N LEU A 672 9.37 24.07 7.38
CA LEU A 672 9.87 23.70 6.05
C LEU A 672 8.90 24.09 4.92
N ARG A 673 7.59 24.05 5.18
CA ARG A 673 6.53 24.44 4.23
C ARG A 673 6.42 25.95 4.02
N TRP A 674 7.02 26.76 4.89
CA TRP A 674 7.13 28.22 4.75
C TRP A 674 8.37 28.66 3.95
N GLY A 675 9.30 27.74 3.65
CA GLY A 675 10.41 27.99 2.72
C GLY A 675 10.01 28.01 1.24
N GLY A 676 8.72 27.88 0.90
CA GLY A 676 8.24 27.98 -0.48
C GLY A 676 6.79 28.41 -0.55
N GLY A 677 6.50 29.48 -1.31
CA GLY A 677 5.19 30.11 -1.49
C GLY A 677 4.09 29.27 -2.16
N LEU A 678 4.11 27.95 -2.03
CA LEU A 678 3.08 27.05 -2.55
C LEU A 678 1.89 26.97 -1.57
N ASN A 679 1.06 28.00 -1.64
CA ASN A 679 -0.21 28.08 -0.93
C ASN A 679 -1.28 27.21 -1.64
N LEU A 680 -1.07 25.90 -1.72
CA LEU A 680 -2.09 24.98 -2.26
C LEU A 680 -3.27 24.89 -1.27
N ARG A 681 -4.26 25.75 -1.49
CA ARG A 681 -5.60 25.69 -0.86
C ARG A 681 -6.27 24.32 -1.05
N TRP A 682 -5.92 23.59 -2.10
CA TRP A 682 -6.47 22.26 -2.44
C TRP A 682 -6.02 21.11 -1.54
N VAL A 683 -4.86 21.21 -0.88
CA VAL A 683 -4.35 20.13 0.01
C VAL A 683 -4.93 20.25 1.43
N LYS A 684 -5.57 21.38 1.77
CA LYS A 684 -6.06 21.73 3.12
C LYS A 684 -7.44 21.11 3.42
N GLY A 685 -7.57 19.80 3.21
CA GLY A 685 -8.80 19.04 3.42
C GLY A 685 -9.28 18.91 4.84
N GLY A 686 -9.79 20.02 5.37
CA GLY A 686 -10.22 20.21 6.75
C GLY A 686 -9.54 21.47 7.28
N VAL A 687 -10.39 22.44 7.64
CA VAL A 687 -10.18 23.73 8.33
C VAL A 687 -8.76 24.32 8.35
N ARG A 688 -8.67 25.62 8.05
CA ARG A 688 -7.47 26.45 8.02
C ARG A 688 -6.77 26.52 9.38
N TRP A 689 -6.10 25.46 9.83
CA TRP A 689 -5.37 25.46 11.10
C TRP A 689 -3.99 26.08 10.89
N ARG A 690 -3.75 27.23 11.55
CA ARG A 690 -2.40 27.64 11.93
C ARG A 690 -2.08 26.90 13.24
N PRO A 691 -0.88 26.29 13.36
CA PRO A 691 -0.47 25.61 14.59
C PRO A 691 -0.56 26.51 15.82
#